data_AF-A0A0N5AV39-F1
#
_entry.id   AF-A0A0N5AV39-F1
#
_cell.length_a   1.000
_cell.length_b   1.000
_cell.length_c   1.000
_cell.angle_alpha   90.00
_cell.angle_beta   90.00
_cell.angle_gamma   90.00
#
_symmetry.space_group_name_H-M   'P 1'
#
loop_
_entity.id
_entity.type
_entity.pdbx_description
1 polymer ?
#
loop_
_entity_poly.entity_id
_entity_poly.type
_entity_poly.pdbx_seq_one_letter_code
_entity_poly.pdbx_strand_id
1 'polypeptide(L)'
;MEDANKSAQKAIQYEKNGRYDAAIYFYSDAAQTLLELARTKKEFKDYKLVAEGYITRAEILKAQRNSIVSQDIKSKYQLDLERAEFLLYQALDADKEGDSSEATELYMQAVELCLKSQTYCGPQIQKKLRDIASRALDRAEVLKASKINLGNKLESLTISEHSNTESNLLGNRFSKDELAVLSSTSQINGRTYVPFLEVDLKERFAYPVPFSDKHGLLSLEAKQKKHLKAWMRPDEFMQSPKVIEQIDSGTIKQTLVSDCSFIASLAISARYERKFGKQLVTRIIFPQNRLGIPVYNPCGKYMIKLHINGCWRKVIIDDRFPIGEHGEFLCSYSQKKNELWVSLLEKAYMKVMGGYDFPGSNSSIDLNALTGWIPEMISLKRDTTQSRLDQVFEKLFTRFHQGHCLITLATGNMEQSEALRTGLVDCHAYAVLDLRKALGKRLLLVKNPWTHLRWKGRYSEKDTVNWTPELCKLLDYSPSDAQQFDDGVFWIDYESVCRYFNVFYVNWDPAIFSHSYCIHAMWEAGKGPVKDLYSVAENPQYSLEVDNSKGTCAVWILITRHITEKEDFADNKEFITVIVYKSGNKIYLPSDPKPIIDPIRINSPHFLCQLVVKDPGIQKYTLVVAEYEKTRTIYYTLRVYSSAEFKLKKMKDLYIVKKKVCGEWKGKTAGGCGNGLSRETYKNNPIYEVSLENGSDDNAILVDLKGPKQFSVGFEITQVSSVRNKHFGKRESGVFRPGYTVLVLSSVPAGTYNIQPMTFLQNQEGPFFLTVEASCGFTLKRVQ
;
A
#
# COMPACT_ATOMS: atom_id res chain seq x y z
N MET A 1 -45.67 -14.57 14.19
CA MET A 1 -46.87 -13.71 14.00
C MET A 1 -46.64 -12.38 14.69
N GLU A 2 -46.28 -12.38 15.98
CA GLU A 2 -45.94 -11.14 16.71
C GLU A 2 -44.80 -10.34 16.06
N ASP A 3 -43.75 -11.01 15.56
CA ASP A 3 -42.63 -10.35 14.86
C ASP A 3 -43.06 -9.73 13.52
N ALA A 4 -43.90 -10.42 12.74
CA ALA A 4 -44.45 -9.89 11.49
C ALA A 4 -45.31 -8.64 11.75
N ASN A 5 -46.09 -8.62 12.83
CA ASN A 5 -46.88 -7.45 13.22
C ASN A 5 -46.01 -6.28 13.68
N LYS A 6 -44.93 -6.54 14.42
CA LYS A 6 -43.96 -5.51 14.82
C LYS A 6 -43.26 -4.90 13.61
N SER A 7 -42.83 -5.72 12.64
CA SER A 7 -42.24 -5.25 11.38
C SER A 7 -43.24 -4.45 10.55
N ALA A 8 -44.50 -4.91 10.43
CA ALA A 8 -45.55 -4.16 9.73
C ALA A 8 -45.87 -2.80 10.38
N GLN A 9 -45.95 -2.73 11.72
CA GLN A 9 -46.17 -1.46 12.43
C GLN A 9 -45.02 -0.48 12.22
N LYS A 10 -43.77 -0.96 12.25
CA LYS A 10 -42.59 -0.16 11.92
C LYS A 10 -42.65 0.33 10.47
N ALA A 11 -43.04 -0.53 9.53
CA ALA A 11 -43.16 -0.17 8.13
C ALA A 11 -44.13 1.00 7.91
N ILE A 12 -45.31 0.94 8.54
CA ILE A 12 -46.33 2.01 8.51
C ILE A 12 -45.79 3.30 9.14
N GLN A 13 -45.06 3.20 10.25
CA GLN A 13 -44.48 4.37 10.90
C GLN A 13 -43.39 5.02 10.05
N TYR A 14 -42.55 4.24 9.37
CA TYR A 14 -41.55 4.77 8.44
C TYR A 14 -42.20 5.39 7.20
N GLU A 15 -43.28 4.79 6.70
CA GLU A 15 -44.05 5.30 5.57
C GLU A 15 -44.67 6.68 5.89
N LYS A 16 -45.33 6.82 7.05
CA LYS A 16 -45.90 8.10 7.52
C LYS A 16 -44.86 9.20 7.70
N ASN A 17 -43.62 8.83 8.02
CA ASN A 17 -42.50 9.76 8.19
C ASN A 17 -41.72 10.03 6.89
N GLY A 18 -42.21 9.56 5.73
CA GLY A 18 -41.54 9.76 4.43
C GLY A 18 -40.23 8.98 4.27
N ARG A 19 -39.93 8.02 5.16
CA ARG A 19 -38.72 7.18 5.11
C ARG A 19 -39.00 5.91 4.30
N TYR A 20 -39.16 6.08 2.99
CA TYR A 20 -39.61 5.03 2.09
C TYR A 20 -38.70 3.79 2.05
N ASP A 21 -37.37 3.93 2.12
CA ASP A 21 -36.46 2.77 2.11
C ASP A 21 -36.60 1.89 3.35
N ALA A 22 -36.74 2.51 4.52
CA ALA A 22 -37.00 1.79 5.77
C ALA A 22 -38.40 1.14 5.74
N ALA A 23 -39.40 1.85 5.22
CA ALA A 23 -40.74 1.29 5.05
C ALA A 23 -40.74 0.06 4.13
N ILE A 24 -40.07 0.13 2.98
CA ILE A 24 -39.93 -0.97 2.00
C ILE A 24 -39.25 -2.18 2.65
N TYR A 25 -38.16 -1.96 3.39
CA TYR A 25 -37.46 -3.03 4.10
C TYR A 25 -38.39 -3.74 5.09
N PHE A 26 -39.05 -3.00 5.97
CA PHE A 26 -39.92 -3.58 7.01
C PHE A 26 -41.20 -4.21 6.44
N TYR A 27 -41.74 -3.70 5.33
CA TYR A 27 -42.83 -4.38 4.60
C TYR A 27 -42.36 -5.70 3.99
N SER A 28 -41.15 -5.74 3.43
CA SER A 28 -40.57 -6.96 2.83
C SER A 28 -40.26 -8.01 3.91
N ASP A 29 -39.71 -7.58 5.05
CA ASP A 29 -39.43 -8.42 6.21
C ASP A 29 -40.70 -9.01 6.85
N ALA A 30 -41.75 -8.19 7.00
CA ALA A 30 -43.06 -8.65 7.46
C ALA A 30 -43.67 -9.67 6.50
N ALA A 31 -43.57 -9.44 5.18
CA ALA A 31 -44.07 -10.37 4.17
C ALA A 31 -43.31 -11.71 4.17
N GLN A 32 -41.98 -11.66 4.26
CA GLN A 32 -41.14 -12.86 4.28
C GLN A 32 -41.42 -13.72 5.52
N THR A 33 -41.52 -13.08 6.69
CA THR A 33 -41.88 -13.74 7.94
C THR A 33 -43.25 -14.43 7.87
N LEU A 34 -44.23 -13.79 7.21
CA LEU A 34 -45.57 -14.37 7.00
C LEU A 34 -45.57 -15.52 6.00
N LEU A 35 -44.75 -15.46 4.95
CA LEU A 35 -44.59 -16.55 3.99
C LEU A 35 -43.91 -17.78 4.62
N GLU A 36 -42.95 -17.58 5.52
CA GLU A 36 -42.33 -18.67 6.29
C GLU A 36 -43.30 -19.31 7.29
N LEU A 37 -44.14 -18.50 7.95
CA LEU A 37 -45.23 -19.00 8.81
C LEU A 37 -46.28 -19.79 8.02
N ALA A 38 -46.63 -19.33 6.82
CA ALA A 38 -47.55 -20.04 5.92
C ALA A 38 -46.99 -21.39 5.44
N ARG A 39 -45.65 -21.54 5.36
CA ARG A 39 -45.00 -22.82 5.01
C ARG A 39 -44.96 -23.82 6.17
N THR A 40 -45.00 -23.34 7.41
CA THR A 40 -44.84 -24.16 8.62
C THR A 40 -46.17 -24.55 9.29
N LYS A 41 -47.25 -23.78 9.09
CA LYS A 41 -48.59 -24.07 9.65
C LYS A 41 -49.62 -24.32 8.54
N LYS A 42 -50.50 -25.31 8.73
CA LYS A 42 -51.60 -25.71 7.80
C LYS A 42 -52.75 -24.67 7.67
N GLU A 43 -52.52 -23.40 7.96
CA GLU A 43 -53.46 -22.29 7.69
C GLU A 43 -52.89 -21.45 6.53
N PHE A 44 -53.12 -21.93 5.30
CA PHE A 44 -52.38 -21.50 4.11
C PHE A 44 -52.89 -20.20 3.45
N LYS A 45 -54.17 -19.84 3.63
CA LYS A 45 -54.79 -18.78 2.82
C LYS A 45 -54.62 -17.37 3.39
N ASP A 46 -54.84 -17.18 4.69
CA ASP A 46 -54.89 -15.82 5.26
C ASP A 46 -53.50 -15.16 5.36
N TYR A 47 -52.46 -15.90 5.76
CA TYR A 47 -51.10 -15.32 5.86
C TYR A 47 -50.48 -14.99 4.51
N LYS A 48 -50.77 -15.79 3.48
CA LYS A 48 -50.26 -15.54 2.13
C LYS A 48 -50.88 -14.28 1.53
N LEU A 49 -52.17 -14.07 1.75
CA LEU A 49 -52.92 -12.90 1.28
C LEU A 49 -52.42 -11.61 1.94
N VAL A 50 -52.14 -11.66 3.26
CA VAL A 50 -51.54 -10.52 3.99
C VAL A 50 -50.11 -10.24 3.52
N ALA A 51 -49.31 -11.29 3.29
CA ALA A 51 -47.95 -11.14 2.76
C ALA A 51 -47.93 -10.53 1.35
N GLU A 52 -48.83 -10.96 0.46
CA GLU A 52 -49.02 -10.38 -0.87
C GLU A 52 -49.42 -8.89 -0.78
N GLY A 53 -50.25 -8.52 0.20
CA GLY A 53 -50.58 -7.13 0.50
C GLY A 53 -49.36 -6.27 0.88
N TYR A 54 -48.46 -6.79 1.72
CA TYR A 54 -47.23 -6.10 2.09
C TYR A 54 -46.21 -6.03 0.95
N ILE A 55 -46.08 -7.08 0.14
CA ILE A 55 -45.25 -7.06 -1.07
C ILE A 55 -45.76 -5.98 -2.03
N THR A 56 -47.07 -5.98 -2.30
CA THR A 56 -47.70 -4.98 -3.17
C THR A 56 -47.49 -3.57 -2.64
N ARG A 57 -47.62 -3.35 -1.31
CA ARG A 57 -47.37 -2.03 -0.72
C ARG A 57 -45.90 -1.61 -0.87
N ALA A 58 -44.96 -2.53 -0.64
CA ALA A 58 -43.54 -2.29 -0.85
C ALA A 58 -43.23 -1.94 -2.32
N GLU A 59 -43.87 -2.61 -3.29
CA GLU A 59 -43.74 -2.33 -4.72
C GLU A 59 -44.32 -0.97 -5.10
N ILE A 60 -45.48 -0.59 -4.56
CA ILE A 60 -46.06 0.75 -4.75
C ILE A 60 -45.13 1.82 -4.18
N LEU A 61 -44.57 1.62 -2.99
CA LEU A 61 -43.61 2.56 -2.40
C LEU A 61 -42.31 2.63 -3.21
N LYS A 62 -41.84 1.50 -3.76
CA LYS A 62 -40.72 1.48 -4.71
C LYS A 62 -41.05 2.29 -5.97
N ALA A 63 -42.25 2.14 -6.52
CA ALA A 63 -42.70 2.87 -7.71
C ALA A 63 -42.86 4.37 -7.44
N GLN A 64 -43.44 4.76 -6.30
CA GLN A 64 -43.56 6.16 -5.88
C GLN A 64 -42.19 6.79 -5.64
N ARG A 65 -41.29 6.09 -4.97
CA ARG A 65 -39.88 6.49 -4.82
C ARG A 65 -39.23 6.68 -6.20
N ASN A 66 -39.40 5.75 -7.13
CA ASN A 66 -38.85 5.85 -8.48
C ASN A 66 -39.46 7.02 -9.29
N SER A 67 -40.75 7.30 -9.10
CA SER A 67 -41.45 8.43 -9.73
C SER A 67 -40.95 9.77 -9.20
N ILE A 68 -40.74 9.90 -7.89
CA ILE A 68 -40.15 11.09 -7.25
C ILE A 68 -38.72 11.30 -7.75
N VAL A 69 -37.93 10.23 -7.83
CA VAL A 69 -36.57 10.29 -8.39
C VAL A 69 -36.59 10.75 -9.86
N SER A 70 -37.59 10.35 -10.67
CA SER A 70 -37.66 10.70 -12.09
C SER A 70 -38.05 12.16 -12.40
N GLN A 71 -38.78 12.84 -11.50
CA GLN A 71 -39.17 14.25 -11.67
C GLN A 71 -38.03 15.22 -11.32
N ASP A 72 -37.00 14.74 -10.63
CA ASP A 72 -35.89 15.54 -10.09
C ASP A 72 -34.54 15.31 -10.81
N ILE A 73 -34.52 14.62 -11.96
CA ILE A 73 -33.29 14.41 -12.74
C ILE A 73 -32.99 15.67 -13.55
N LYS A 74 -31.73 16.11 -13.49
CA LYS A 74 -31.27 17.28 -14.24
C LYS A 74 -31.51 17.10 -15.74
N SER A 75 -32.19 18.06 -16.33
CA SER A 75 -32.33 18.16 -17.77
C SER A 75 -30.97 18.36 -18.46
N LYS A 76 -30.89 18.00 -19.75
CA LYS A 76 -29.67 18.15 -20.54
C LYS A 76 -29.07 19.56 -20.48
N TYR A 77 -29.90 20.60 -20.50
CA TYR A 77 -29.40 21.97 -20.43
C TYR A 77 -28.82 22.34 -19.06
N GLN A 78 -29.35 21.79 -17.96
CA GLN A 78 -28.81 22.02 -16.62
C GLN A 78 -27.40 21.42 -16.51
N LEU A 79 -27.21 20.23 -17.09
CA LEU A 79 -25.90 19.57 -17.13
C LEU A 79 -24.89 20.36 -17.96
N ASP A 80 -25.29 20.83 -19.14
CA ASP A 80 -24.40 21.60 -20.00
C ASP A 80 -24.08 22.99 -19.40
N LEU A 81 -25.02 23.58 -18.66
CA LEU A 81 -24.79 24.80 -17.89
C LEU A 81 -23.77 24.59 -16.77
N GLU A 82 -23.89 23.52 -15.98
CA GLU A 82 -22.92 23.20 -14.92
C GLU A 82 -21.52 22.92 -15.47
N ARG A 83 -21.43 22.24 -16.62
CA ARG A 83 -20.16 22.02 -17.32
C ARG A 83 -19.57 23.34 -17.85
N ALA A 84 -20.39 24.22 -18.41
CA ALA A 84 -19.95 25.54 -18.84
C ALA A 84 -19.45 26.38 -17.65
N GLU A 85 -20.19 26.40 -16.54
CA GLU A 85 -19.78 27.09 -15.30
C GLU A 85 -18.45 26.52 -14.75
N PHE A 86 -18.25 25.20 -14.80
CA PHE A 86 -17.00 24.55 -14.40
C PHE A 86 -15.82 24.89 -15.34
N LEU A 87 -16.03 24.90 -16.66
CA LEU A 87 -15.04 25.34 -17.65
C LEU A 87 -14.57 26.78 -17.38
N LEU A 88 -15.50 27.68 -17.06
CA LEU A 88 -15.18 29.08 -16.74
C LEU A 88 -14.41 29.21 -15.43
N TYR A 89 -14.77 28.42 -14.41
CA TYR A 89 -14.04 28.40 -13.15
C TYR A 89 -12.57 28.00 -13.37
N GLN A 90 -12.33 26.95 -14.16
CA GLN A 90 -10.98 26.52 -14.50
C GLN A 90 -10.25 27.54 -15.40
N ALA A 91 -10.94 28.17 -16.35
CA ALA A 91 -10.37 29.23 -17.17
C ALA A 91 -9.89 30.42 -16.33
N LEU A 92 -10.67 30.81 -15.32
CA LEU A 92 -10.32 31.88 -14.37
C LEU A 92 -9.12 31.54 -13.50
N ASP A 93 -8.97 30.28 -13.10
CA ASP A 93 -7.79 29.82 -12.36
C ASP A 93 -6.54 29.87 -13.25
N ALA A 94 -6.61 29.32 -14.48
CA ALA A 94 -5.51 29.37 -15.44
C ALA A 94 -5.10 30.82 -15.82
N ASP A 95 -6.08 31.71 -16.01
CA ASP A 95 -5.86 33.13 -16.30
C ASP A 95 -5.08 33.82 -15.17
N LYS A 96 -5.48 33.57 -13.91
CA LYS A 96 -4.78 34.12 -12.72
C LYS A 96 -3.39 33.52 -12.51
N GLU A 97 -3.17 32.29 -12.95
CA GLU A 97 -1.85 31.64 -12.94
C GLU A 97 -0.94 32.12 -14.09
N GLY A 98 -1.47 32.94 -15.00
CA GLY A 98 -0.74 33.46 -16.16
C GLY A 98 -0.67 32.50 -17.35
N ASP A 99 -1.34 31.34 -17.29
CA ASP A 99 -1.46 30.42 -18.43
C ASP A 99 -2.53 30.92 -19.41
N SER A 100 -2.15 31.95 -20.17
CA SER A 100 -3.04 32.59 -21.14
C SER A 100 -3.48 31.64 -22.25
N SER A 101 -2.73 30.56 -22.53
CA SER A 101 -3.05 29.62 -23.59
C SER A 101 -4.19 28.69 -23.18
N GLU A 102 -4.04 28.01 -22.04
CA GLU A 102 -5.07 27.12 -21.50
C GLU A 102 -6.34 27.92 -21.12
N ALA A 103 -6.17 29.10 -20.50
CA ALA A 103 -7.30 29.97 -20.16
C ALA A 103 -8.13 30.34 -21.40
N THR A 104 -7.48 30.73 -22.49
CA THR A 104 -8.16 31.07 -23.75
C THR A 104 -8.92 29.86 -24.30
N GLU A 105 -8.32 28.67 -24.29
CA GLU A 105 -8.97 27.46 -24.79
C GLU A 105 -10.22 27.10 -23.96
N LEU A 106 -10.11 27.13 -22.63
CA LEU A 106 -11.22 26.84 -21.72
C LEU A 106 -12.36 27.85 -21.85
N TYR A 107 -12.06 29.15 -22.00
CA TYR A 107 -13.07 30.17 -22.29
C TYR A 107 -13.79 29.90 -23.61
N MET A 108 -13.06 29.59 -24.69
CA MET A 108 -13.66 29.29 -25.99
C MET A 108 -14.55 28.05 -25.95
N GLN A 109 -14.14 27.01 -25.22
CA GLN A 109 -14.94 25.80 -25.02
C GLN A 109 -16.22 26.05 -24.21
N ALA A 110 -16.15 26.90 -23.19
CA ALA A 110 -17.34 27.32 -22.45
C ALA A 110 -18.32 28.08 -23.37
N VAL A 111 -17.82 28.97 -24.23
CA VAL A 111 -18.64 29.69 -25.23
C VAL A 111 -19.33 28.71 -26.17
N GLU A 112 -18.58 27.77 -26.76
CA GLU A 112 -19.13 26.77 -27.69
C GLU A 112 -20.24 25.94 -27.02
N LEU A 113 -20.01 25.48 -25.79
CA LEU A 113 -20.98 24.70 -25.04
C LEU A 113 -22.25 25.53 -24.72
N CYS A 114 -22.09 26.79 -24.34
CA CYS A 114 -23.21 27.71 -24.11
C CYS A 114 -24.03 27.94 -25.39
N LEU A 115 -23.38 28.15 -26.54
CA LEU A 115 -24.05 28.36 -27.84
C LEU A 115 -24.80 27.10 -28.28
N LYS A 116 -24.17 25.92 -28.16
CA LYS A 116 -24.81 24.64 -28.47
C LYS A 116 -26.06 24.40 -27.61
N SER A 117 -25.97 24.73 -26.33
CA SER A 117 -27.07 24.54 -25.36
C SER A 117 -28.29 25.41 -25.66
N GLN A 118 -28.12 26.59 -26.25
CA GLN A 118 -29.23 27.48 -26.59
C GLN A 118 -30.26 26.84 -27.54
N THR A 119 -29.83 25.89 -28.38
CA THR A 119 -30.69 25.23 -29.38
C THR A 119 -31.83 24.40 -28.78
N TYR A 120 -31.76 24.04 -27.50
CA TYR A 120 -32.78 23.25 -26.78
C TYR A 120 -33.20 23.85 -25.43
N CYS A 121 -33.01 25.17 -25.24
CA CYS A 121 -33.36 25.89 -24.00
C CYS A 121 -34.53 26.87 -24.19
N GLY A 122 -35.26 27.16 -23.10
CA GLY A 122 -36.28 28.23 -23.07
C GLY A 122 -35.68 29.66 -23.05
N PRO A 123 -36.49 30.71 -23.33
CA PRO A 123 -36.00 32.08 -23.58
C PRO A 123 -35.19 32.71 -22.43
N GLN A 124 -35.59 32.47 -21.18
CA GLN A 124 -34.89 33.02 -20.00
C GLN A 124 -33.50 32.40 -19.82
N ILE A 125 -33.37 31.10 -20.05
CA ILE A 125 -32.10 30.35 -19.93
C ILE A 125 -31.17 30.71 -21.10
N GLN A 126 -31.72 30.89 -22.30
CA GLN A 126 -30.96 31.37 -23.46
C GLN A 126 -30.30 32.74 -23.19
N LYS A 127 -30.96 33.63 -22.44
CA LYS A 127 -30.37 34.91 -22.02
C LYS A 127 -29.18 34.68 -21.09
N LYS A 128 -29.33 33.84 -20.05
CA LYS A 128 -28.24 33.51 -19.11
C LYS A 128 -27.03 32.89 -19.84
N LEU A 129 -27.27 31.94 -20.75
CA LEU A 129 -26.21 31.32 -21.55
C LEU A 129 -25.51 32.31 -22.49
N ARG A 130 -26.25 33.27 -23.06
CA ARG A 130 -25.67 34.37 -23.86
C ARG A 130 -24.80 35.30 -23.04
N ASP A 131 -25.26 35.70 -21.85
CA ASP A 131 -24.50 36.57 -20.95
C ASP A 131 -23.18 35.91 -20.52
N ILE A 132 -23.23 34.60 -20.22
CA ILE A 132 -22.05 33.80 -19.89
C ILE A 132 -21.09 33.73 -21.09
N ALA A 133 -21.61 33.37 -22.27
CA ALA A 133 -20.81 33.26 -23.49
C ALA A 133 -20.14 34.58 -23.87
N SER A 134 -20.86 35.71 -23.79
CA SER A 134 -20.32 37.04 -24.07
C SER A 134 -19.14 37.37 -23.16
N ARG A 135 -19.30 37.21 -21.84
CA ARG A 135 -18.23 37.51 -20.87
C ARG A 135 -16.99 36.64 -21.08
N ALA A 136 -17.19 35.36 -21.39
CA ALA A 136 -16.11 34.42 -21.67
C ALA A 136 -15.38 34.78 -22.96
N LEU A 137 -16.11 35.17 -24.01
CA LEU A 137 -15.56 35.60 -25.29
C LEU A 137 -14.75 36.90 -25.14
N ASP A 138 -15.31 37.92 -24.47
CA ASP A 138 -14.64 39.19 -24.21
C ASP A 138 -13.29 38.95 -23.50
N ARG A 139 -13.27 38.07 -22.49
CA ARG A 139 -12.03 37.76 -21.77
C ARG A 139 -11.03 36.99 -22.64
N ALA A 140 -11.50 36.02 -23.42
CA ALA A 140 -10.65 35.27 -24.35
C ALA A 140 -10.02 36.18 -25.42
N GLU A 141 -10.75 37.18 -25.93
CA GLU A 141 -10.25 38.16 -26.87
C GLU A 141 -9.18 39.06 -26.26
N VAL A 142 -9.38 39.52 -25.01
CA VAL A 142 -8.36 40.28 -24.26
C VAL A 142 -7.07 39.47 -24.09
N LEU A 143 -7.19 38.18 -23.72
CA LEU A 143 -6.03 37.29 -23.59
C LEU A 143 -5.31 37.07 -24.93
N LYS A 144 -6.05 36.85 -26.03
CA LYS A 144 -5.47 36.75 -27.38
C LYS A 144 -4.78 38.05 -27.81
N ALA A 145 -5.40 39.21 -27.60
CA ALA A 145 -4.83 40.51 -27.95
C ALA A 145 -3.56 40.82 -27.15
N SER A 146 -3.52 40.46 -25.86
CA SER A 146 -2.31 40.60 -25.04
C SER A 146 -1.17 39.68 -25.52
N LYS A 147 -1.48 38.48 -26.04
CA LYS A 147 -0.51 37.55 -26.63
C LYS A 147 0.07 38.09 -27.94
N ILE A 148 -0.74 38.71 -28.78
CA ILE A 148 -0.31 39.37 -30.04
C ILE A 148 0.64 40.54 -29.74
N ASN A 149 0.34 41.35 -28.72
CA ASN A 149 1.22 42.44 -28.29
C ASN A 149 2.53 41.96 -27.65
N LEU A 150 2.54 40.82 -26.95
CA LEU A 150 3.76 40.20 -26.43
C LEU A 150 4.62 39.57 -27.53
N GLY A 151 3.98 38.89 -28.50
CA GLY A 151 4.64 38.29 -29.66
C GLY A 151 5.38 39.32 -30.52
N ASN A 152 4.73 40.46 -30.80
CA ASN A 152 5.34 41.57 -31.53
C ASN A 152 6.51 42.23 -30.77
N LYS A 153 6.60 42.04 -29.44
CA LYS A 153 7.70 42.55 -28.61
C LYS A 153 8.86 41.53 -28.53
N LEU A 154 8.56 40.23 -28.60
CA LEU A 154 9.53 39.13 -28.54
C LEU A 154 10.27 38.91 -29.88
N GLU A 155 9.68 39.28 -31.01
CA GLU A 155 10.35 39.24 -32.33
C GLU A 155 11.54 40.22 -32.44
N SER A 156 11.71 41.14 -31.49
CA SER A 156 12.90 42.01 -31.39
C SER A 156 14.08 41.39 -30.61
N LEU A 157 13.92 40.20 -30.04
CA LEU A 157 14.94 39.50 -29.25
C LEU A 157 14.92 37.98 -29.57
N THR A 158 15.54 37.59 -30.66
CA THR A 158 16.01 36.21 -30.92
C THR A 158 17.49 36.15 -30.47
N ILE A 159 18.11 35.11 -29.90
CA ILE A 159 17.98 33.64 -29.95
C ILE A 159 18.53 33.09 -28.62
N SER A 160 17.86 32.12 -27.99
CA SER A 160 18.57 31.04 -27.27
C SER A 160 17.64 29.84 -27.11
N GLU A 161 18.00 28.75 -27.78
CA GLU A 161 17.38 27.43 -27.72
C GLU A 161 17.20 26.97 -26.26
N HIS A 162 15.96 26.73 -25.84
CA HIS A 162 15.64 26.02 -24.59
C HIS A 162 14.66 24.89 -24.92
N SER A 163 15.20 23.79 -25.44
CA SER A 163 14.55 22.49 -25.45
C SER A 163 15.52 21.47 -24.85
N ASN A 164 15.58 21.38 -23.53
CA ASN A 164 16.19 20.25 -22.79
C ASN A 164 15.95 20.26 -21.26
N THR A 165 14.96 21.01 -20.75
CA THR A 165 14.74 21.14 -19.30
C THR A 165 13.72 20.15 -18.72
N GLU A 166 12.88 19.51 -19.53
CA GLU A 166 11.80 18.65 -19.02
C GLU A 166 12.27 17.26 -18.55
N SER A 167 13.41 16.76 -19.03
CA SER A 167 14.03 15.53 -18.51
C SER A 167 14.80 15.73 -17.19
N ASN A 168 15.08 16.98 -16.80
CA ASN A 168 15.99 17.28 -15.69
C ASN A 168 15.33 17.34 -14.30
N LEU A 169 14.00 17.46 -14.19
CA LEU A 169 13.31 17.50 -12.89
C LEU A 169 13.22 16.13 -12.21
N LEU A 170 13.01 15.07 -12.99
CA LEU A 170 13.08 13.67 -12.52
C LEU A 170 14.52 13.19 -12.33
N GLY A 171 15.42 13.60 -13.24
CA GLY A 171 16.82 13.17 -13.28
C GLY A 171 17.64 13.52 -12.03
N ASN A 172 17.20 14.53 -11.26
CA ASN A 172 17.87 14.92 -10.02
C ASN A 172 17.40 14.13 -8.78
N ARG A 173 16.23 13.46 -8.83
CA ARG A 173 15.64 12.79 -7.66
C ARG A 173 15.86 11.27 -7.64
N PHE A 174 15.90 10.64 -8.81
CA PHE A 174 16.05 9.18 -8.94
C PHE A 174 17.24 8.85 -9.84
N SER A 175 17.98 7.80 -9.49
CA SER A 175 18.99 7.24 -10.37
C SER A 175 18.37 6.59 -11.63
N LYS A 176 19.17 6.37 -12.68
CA LYS A 176 18.72 5.67 -13.91
C LYS A 176 18.14 4.29 -13.60
N ASP A 177 18.75 3.57 -12.67
CA ASP A 177 18.30 2.24 -12.23
C ASP A 177 16.94 2.31 -11.53
N GLU A 178 16.73 3.32 -10.67
CA GLU A 178 15.46 3.53 -9.99
C GLU A 178 14.34 3.91 -10.96
N LEU A 179 14.64 4.75 -11.95
CA LEU A 179 13.69 5.09 -13.01
C LEU A 179 13.30 3.85 -13.82
N ALA A 180 14.24 2.96 -14.13
CA ALA A 180 13.96 1.69 -14.80
C ALA A 180 13.03 0.80 -13.96
N VAL A 181 13.30 0.67 -12.65
CA VAL A 181 12.44 -0.09 -11.72
C VAL A 181 11.03 0.51 -11.65
N LEU A 182 10.92 1.82 -11.46
CA LEU A 182 9.64 2.50 -11.36
C LEU A 182 8.85 2.42 -12.66
N SER A 183 9.52 2.55 -13.82
CA SER A 183 8.91 2.39 -15.14
C SER A 183 8.34 0.98 -15.32
N SER A 184 9.15 -0.07 -15.08
CA SER A 184 8.70 -1.46 -15.19
C SER A 184 7.52 -1.75 -14.28
N THR A 185 7.55 -1.25 -13.04
CA THR A 185 6.50 -1.47 -12.03
C THR A 185 5.37 -0.43 -12.08
N SER A 186 5.31 0.38 -13.13
CA SER A 186 4.16 1.24 -13.43
C SER A 186 3.07 0.49 -14.20
N GLN A 187 3.38 -0.64 -14.84
CA GLN A 187 2.37 -1.51 -15.43
C GLN A 187 1.82 -2.42 -14.33
N ILE A 188 0.56 -2.23 -13.96
CA ILE A 188 -0.13 -2.99 -12.92
C ILE A 188 -1.46 -3.46 -13.51
N ASN A 189 -1.70 -4.77 -13.52
CA ASN A 189 -2.90 -5.41 -14.08
C ASN A 189 -3.20 -4.94 -15.52
N GLY A 190 -2.15 -4.84 -16.35
CA GLY A 190 -2.25 -4.36 -17.74
C GLY A 190 -2.55 -2.87 -17.91
N ARG A 191 -2.48 -2.06 -16.83
CA ARG A 191 -2.75 -0.62 -16.84
C ARG A 191 -1.54 0.18 -16.34
N THR A 192 -1.29 1.34 -16.93
CA THR A 192 -0.15 2.18 -16.56
C THR A 192 -0.51 3.21 -15.49
N TYR A 193 0.21 3.19 -14.36
CA TYR A 193 0.14 4.16 -13.28
C TYR A 193 1.52 4.73 -13.00
N VAL A 194 1.84 5.91 -13.52
CA VAL A 194 3.15 6.54 -13.32
C VAL A 194 3.26 7.21 -11.94
N PRO A 195 4.49 7.42 -11.42
CA PRO A 195 4.69 8.25 -10.24
C PRO A 195 4.03 9.62 -10.39
N PHE A 196 3.42 10.10 -9.30
CA PHE A 196 2.80 11.42 -9.21
C PHE A 196 3.90 12.49 -9.11
N LEU A 197 3.84 13.46 -10.01
CA LEU A 197 4.79 14.56 -10.14
C LEU A 197 4.09 15.90 -9.92
N GLU A 198 4.84 16.97 -9.67
CA GLU A 198 4.27 18.30 -9.45
C GLU A 198 3.53 18.83 -10.68
N VAL A 199 3.94 18.44 -11.89
CA VAL A 199 3.22 18.77 -13.14
C VAL A 199 1.80 18.19 -13.17
N ASP A 200 1.53 17.09 -12.47
CA ASP A 200 0.20 16.49 -12.41
C ASP A 200 -0.80 17.35 -11.63
N LEU A 201 -0.33 18.33 -10.83
CA LEU A 201 -1.21 19.31 -10.20
C LEU A 201 -1.90 20.23 -11.24
N LYS A 202 -1.36 20.30 -12.46
CA LYS A 202 -1.93 21.05 -13.59
C LYS A 202 -2.77 20.15 -14.51
N GLU A 203 -3.12 18.95 -14.06
CA GLU A 203 -3.97 18.04 -14.84
C GLU A 203 -5.31 18.71 -15.18
N ARG A 204 -5.70 18.68 -16.45
CA ARG A 204 -6.94 19.27 -16.92
C ARG A 204 -8.14 18.41 -16.56
N PHE A 205 -9.12 19.01 -15.87
CA PHE A 205 -10.37 18.35 -15.45
C PHE A 205 -11.61 18.79 -16.22
N ALA A 206 -11.57 19.93 -16.90
CA ALA A 206 -12.72 20.48 -17.61
C ALA A 206 -12.71 20.10 -19.10
N TYR A 207 -13.83 19.54 -19.55
CA TYR A 207 -14.04 19.09 -20.93
C TYR A 207 -15.49 19.38 -21.36
N PRO A 208 -15.74 19.71 -22.65
CA PRO A 208 -17.09 19.90 -23.17
C PRO A 208 -17.93 18.62 -23.15
N VAL A 209 -17.26 17.46 -23.27
CA VAL A 209 -17.88 16.13 -23.26
C VAL A 209 -17.46 15.37 -22.00
N PRO A 210 -18.36 14.65 -21.31
CA PRO A 210 -18.01 13.86 -20.14
C PRO A 210 -16.87 12.86 -20.40
N PHE A 211 -15.87 12.92 -19.55
CA PHE A 211 -14.71 12.04 -19.57
C PHE A 211 -15.13 10.58 -19.37
N SER A 212 -14.57 9.69 -20.19
CA SER A 212 -14.73 8.25 -20.05
C SER A 212 -13.35 7.63 -19.89
N ASP A 213 -13.22 6.66 -19.00
CA ASP A 213 -11.95 5.98 -18.75
C ASP A 213 -11.52 5.20 -20.00
N LYS A 214 -10.28 5.43 -20.45
CA LYS A 214 -9.71 4.74 -21.62
C LYS A 214 -9.63 3.22 -21.46
N HIS A 215 -9.62 2.72 -20.21
CA HIS A 215 -9.59 1.28 -19.93
C HIS A 215 -10.99 0.67 -19.78
N GLY A 216 -12.05 1.45 -20.00
CA GLY A 216 -13.43 1.00 -19.89
C GLY A 216 -13.89 0.78 -18.44
N LEU A 217 -15.00 0.04 -18.32
CA LEU A 217 -15.64 -0.26 -17.05
C LEU A 217 -14.87 -1.35 -16.29
N LEU A 218 -14.87 -1.28 -14.96
CA LEU A 218 -14.19 -2.28 -14.14
C LEU A 218 -14.94 -3.61 -14.15
N SER A 219 -14.19 -4.71 -14.10
CA SER A 219 -14.75 -6.05 -13.88
C SER A 219 -15.48 -6.08 -12.54
N LEU A 220 -16.71 -6.59 -12.55
CA LEU A 220 -17.55 -6.76 -11.37
C LEU A 220 -17.43 -8.17 -10.78
N GLU A 221 -17.60 -8.27 -9.47
CA GLU A 221 -17.76 -9.54 -8.77
C GLU A 221 -19.05 -10.25 -9.23
N ALA A 222 -19.12 -11.58 -9.07
CA ALA A 222 -20.28 -12.37 -9.47
C ALA A 222 -21.59 -11.90 -8.81
N LYS A 223 -21.55 -11.48 -7.54
CA LYS A 223 -22.73 -10.94 -6.83
C LYS A 223 -23.18 -9.60 -7.39
N GLN A 224 -22.25 -8.69 -7.69
CA GLN A 224 -22.55 -7.40 -8.29
C GLN A 224 -23.16 -7.57 -9.69
N LYS A 225 -22.58 -8.46 -10.52
CA LYS A 225 -23.10 -8.75 -11.87
C LYS A 225 -24.57 -9.18 -11.87
N LYS A 226 -24.98 -9.97 -10.88
CA LYS A 226 -26.37 -10.45 -10.75
C LYS A 226 -27.38 -9.35 -10.45
N HIS A 227 -26.95 -8.28 -9.78
CA HIS A 227 -27.84 -7.19 -9.35
C HIS A 227 -27.67 -5.93 -10.22
N LEU A 228 -26.74 -5.94 -11.18
CA LEU A 228 -26.42 -4.78 -12.02
C LEU A 228 -27.58 -4.42 -12.95
N LYS A 229 -28.08 -3.19 -12.81
CA LYS A 229 -28.96 -2.57 -13.79
C LYS A 229 -28.15 -1.87 -14.88
N ALA A 230 -27.27 -0.96 -14.48
CA ALA A 230 -26.46 -0.17 -15.40
C ALA A 230 -25.27 0.48 -14.69
N TRP A 231 -24.28 0.91 -15.47
CA TRP A 231 -23.26 1.84 -15.02
C TRP A 231 -23.76 3.26 -15.27
N MET A 232 -23.92 4.04 -14.19
CA MET A 232 -24.51 5.38 -14.25
C MET A 232 -23.56 6.41 -13.65
N ARG A 233 -23.59 7.63 -14.17
CA ARG A 233 -22.91 8.80 -13.60
C ARG A 233 -23.78 9.45 -12.51
N PRO A 234 -23.19 10.20 -11.57
CA PRO A 234 -23.93 10.82 -10.48
C PRO A 234 -25.07 11.71 -10.95
N ASP A 235 -24.90 12.44 -12.04
CA ASP A 235 -25.92 13.33 -12.60
C ASP A 235 -27.17 12.61 -13.15
N GLU A 236 -27.07 11.30 -13.40
CA GLU A 236 -28.19 10.47 -13.87
C GLU A 236 -29.10 9.99 -12.72
N PHE A 237 -28.65 10.06 -11.46
CA PHE A 237 -29.41 9.55 -10.31
C PHE A 237 -29.30 10.39 -9.02
N MET A 238 -28.49 11.47 -9.01
CA MET A 238 -28.34 12.42 -7.91
C MET A 238 -28.71 13.83 -8.35
N GLN A 239 -29.40 14.55 -7.48
CA GLN A 239 -29.80 15.93 -7.75
C GLN A 239 -28.63 16.91 -7.64
N SER A 240 -27.86 16.82 -6.55
CA SER A 240 -26.80 17.79 -6.25
C SER A 240 -25.53 17.08 -5.80
N PRO A 241 -24.88 16.32 -6.70
CA PRO A 241 -23.67 15.56 -6.36
C PRO A 241 -22.58 16.46 -5.80
N LYS A 242 -21.93 15.98 -4.73
CA LYS A 242 -20.77 16.59 -4.08
C LYS A 242 -19.72 15.49 -3.90
N VAL A 243 -18.44 15.85 -3.93
CA VAL A 243 -17.40 14.87 -3.57
C VAL A 243 -17.49 14.59 -2.08
N ILE A 244 -17.36 15.64 -1.27
CA ILE A 244 -17.41 15.60 0.20
C ILE A 244 -18.18 16.82 0.68
N GLU A 245 -19.23 16.64 1.48
CA GLU A 245 -19.84 17.73 2.22
C GLU A 245 -19.18 17.86 3.60
N GLN A 246 -19.05 16.74 4.30
CA GLN A 246 -18.32 16.67 5.55
C GLN A 246 -17.74 15.26 5.73
N ILE A 247 -16.42 15.18 5.83
CA ILE A 247 -15.73 13.90 6.00
C ILE A 247 -16.18 13.21 7.30
N ASP A 248 -16.79 12.03 7.17
CA ASP A 248 -17.39 11.29 8.29
C ASP A 248 -17.22 9.77 8.17
N SER A 249 -16.54 9.17 9.15
CA SER A 249 -16.44 7.72 9.26
C SER A 249 -17.80 7.04 9.52
N GLY A 250 -18.73 7.73 10.18
CA GLY A 250 -20.07 7.21 10.51
C GLY A 250 -20.89 6.90 9.26
N THR A 251 -20.72 7.70 8.21
CA THR A 251 -21.53 7.62 6.97
C THR A 251 -21.11 6.52 6.02
N ILE A 252 -19.91 5.95 6.19
CA ILE A 252 -19.38 4.93 5.27
C ILE A 252 -20.14 3.64 5.47
N LYS A 253 -20.64 3.08 4.36
CA LYS A 253 -21.28 1.77 4.30
C LYS A 253 -20.71 0.93 3.17
N GLN A 254 -20.20 -0.24 3.53
CA GLN A 254 -19.80 -1.29 2.59
C GLN A 254 -21.03 -2.06 2.09
N THR A 255 -20.97 -2.49 0.82
CA THR A 255 -22.04 -3.24 0.15
C THR A 255 -21.54 -4.60 -0.34
N LEU A 256 -21.81 -4.96 -1.59
CA LEU A 256 -21.53 -6.26 -2.20
C LEU A 256 -20.06 -6.48 -2.58
N VAL A 257 -19.15 -5.65 -2.06
CA VAL A 257 -17.71 -5.70 -2.36
C VAL A 257 -17.00 -6.52 -1.29
N SER A 258 -16.09 -7.39 -1.73
CA SER A 258 -15.28 -8.30 -0.92
C SER A 258 -14.26 -7.60 0.00
N ASP A 259 -13.70 -6.46 -0.43
CA ASP A 259 -12.61 -5.78 0.26
C ASP A 259 -13.05 -4.94 1.47
N CYS A 260 -13.31 -5.61 2.58
CA CYS A 260 -13.65 -4.95 3.85
C CYS A 260 -12.49 -4.14 4.47
N SER A 261 -11.24 -4.55 4.23
CA SER A 261 -10.07 -3.91 4.82
C SER A 261 -9.85 -2.52 4.26
N PHE A 262 -10.11 -2.29 2.97
CA PHE A 262 -10.01 -0.96 2.39
C PHE A 262 -11.08 -0.01 2.96
N ILE A 263 -12.31 -0.49 3.16
CA ILE A 263 -13.39 0.34 3.72
C ILE A 263 -13.17 0.64 5.21
N ALA A 264 -12.67 -0.33 5.99
CA ALA A 264 -12.22 -0.07 7.36
C ALA A 264 -11.10 0.99 7.40
N SER A 265 -10.18 0.93 6.44
CA SER A 265 -9.07 1.88 6.29
C SER A 265 -9.56 3.30 5.96
N LEU A 266 -10.57 3.43 5.09
CA LEU A 266 -11.24 4.71 4.83
C LEU A 266 -11.94 5.26 6.09
N ALA A 267 -12.62 4.40 6.86
CA ALA A 267 -13.32 4.80 8.07
C ALA A 267 -12.36 5.39 9.12
N ILE A 268 -11.23 4.73 9.40
CA ILE A 268 -10.26 5.26 10.36
C ILE A 268 -9.54 6.51 9.82
N SER A 269 -9.24 6.57 8.53
CA SER A 269 -8.61 7.75 7.91
C SER A 269 -9.53 8.98 7.97
N ALA A 270 -10.84 8.80 7.72
CA ALA A 270 -11.84 9.86 7.83
C ALA A 270 -12.03 10.33 9.29
N ARG A 271 -12.04 9.40 10.24
CA ARG A 271 -12.10 9.71 11.68
C ARG A 271 -10.87 10.50 12.12
N TYR A 272 -9.68 10.11 11.67
CA TYR A 272 -8.43 10.79 11.96
C TYR A 272 -8.42 12.23 11.45
N GLU A 273 -8.76 12.43 10.18
CA GLU A 273 -8.76 13.75 9.55
C GLU A 273 -9.67 14.72 10.29
N ARG A 274 -10.87 14.26 10.69
CA ARG A 274 -11.78 15.05 11.51
C ARG A 274 -11.24 15.33 12.92
N LYS A 275 -10.66 14.33 13.59
CA LYS A 275 -10.20 14.44 14.98
C LYS A 275 -8.98 15.36 15.11
N PHE A 276 -8.05 15.32 14.16
CA PHE A 276 -6.77 16.02 14.22
C PHE A 276 -6.67 17.22 13.26
N GLY A 277 -7.65 17.45 12.38
CA GLY A 277 -7.61 18.52 11.38
C GLY A 277 -6.51 18.35 10.33
N LYS A 278 -5.98 17.14 10.17
CA LYS A 278 -4.91 16.81 9.22
C LYS A 278 -5.48 16.05 8.03
N GLN A 279 -5.39 16.63 6.84
CA GLN A 279 -5.92 16.05 5.62
C GLN A 279 -5.17 14.77 5.21
N LEU A 280 -5.87 13.63 5.26
CA LEU A 280 -5.39 12.33 4.76
C LEU A 280 -6.21 11.88 3.54
N VAL A 281 -7.53 12.01 3.61
CA VAL A 281 -8.49 11.53 2.61
C VAL A 281 -8.78 12.63 1.60
N THR A 282 -9.07 13.85 2.05
CA THR A 282 -9.43 14.96 1.15
C THR A 282 -8.26 15.33 0.22
N ARG A 283 -7.04 15.36 0.74
CA ARG A 283 -5.83 15.75 0.00
C ARG A 283 -5.52 14.85 -1.20
N ILE A 284 -6.01 13.62 -1.23
CA ILE A 284 -5.70 12.66 -2.31
C ILE A 284 -6.73 12.62 -3.45
N ILE A 285 -7.82 13.41 -3.35
CA ILE A 285 -8.89 13.45 -4.36
C ILE A 285 -8.81 14.77 -5.14
N PHE A 286 -8.74 14.67 -6.47
CA PHE A 286 -8.72 15.81 -7.39
C PHE A 286 -9.88 15.72 -8.41
N PRO A 287 -10.41 16.86 -8.91
CA PRO A 287 -9.92 18.22 -8.73
C PRO A 287 -10.14 18.80 -7.33
N GLN A 288 -9.30 19.78 -6.96
CA GLN A 288 -9.39 20.51 -5.69
C GLN A 288 -9.56 22.01 -5.97
N ASN A 289 -10.24 22.71 -5.06
CA ASN A 289 -10.20 24.16 -5.05
C ASN A 289 -8.87 24.66 -4.44
N ARG A 290 -8.70 25.99 -4.39
CA ARG A 290 -7.50 26.66 -3.84
C ARG A 290 -7.20 26.34 -2.37
N LEU A 291 -8.19 25.86 -1.61
CA LEU A 291 -8.03 25.44 -0.22
C LEU A 291 -7.62 23.95 -0.10
N GLY A 292 -7.37 23.28 -1.23
CA GLY A 292 -7.07 21.84 -1.27
C GLY A 292 -8.30 20.96 -0.99
N ILE A 293 -9.51 21.52 -1.09
CA ILE A 293 -10.75 20.77 -0.83
C ILE A 293 -11.26 20.18 -2.15
N PRO A 294 -11.55 18.86 -2.21
CA PRO A 294 -12.09 18.22 -3.40
C PRO A 294 -13.40 18.85 -3.87
N VAL A 295 -13.51 19.08 -5.18
CA VAL A 295 -14.70 19.67 -5.81
C VAL A 295 -15.34 18.69 -6.79
N TYR A 296 -16.68 18.76 -6.88
CA TYR A 296 -17.42 17.97 -7.86
C TYR A 296 -17.07 18.41 -9.27
N ASN A 297 -16.76 17.44 -10.14
CA ASN A 297 -16.50 17.67 -11.54
C ASN A 297 -17.68 17.15 -12.41
N PRO A 298 -18.49 18.02 -13.02
CA PRO A 298 -19.60 17.62 -13.90
C PRO A 298 -19.13 17.04 -15.25
N CYS A 299 -17.83 17.12 -15.54
CA CYS A 299 -17.22 16.43 -16.67
C CYS A 299 -16.87 14.97 -16.33
N GLY A 300 -17.01 14.56 -15.06
CA GLY A 300 -16.86 13.17 -14.63
C GLY A 300 -15.42 12.63 -14.67
N LYS A 301 -14.40 13.49 -14.69
CA LYS A 301 -12.98 13.09 -14.57
C LYS A 301 -12.48 13.35 -13.15
N TYR A 302 -11.87 12.35 -12.54
CA TYR A 302 -11.21 12.47 -11.24
C TYR A 302 -9.80 11.89 -11.30
N MET A 303 -8.91 12.44 -10.48
CA MET A 303 -7.57 11.91 -10.26
C MET A 303 -7.42 11.60 -8.77
N ILE A 304 -7.10 10.36 -8.45
CA ILE A 304 -6.82 9.91 -7.09
C ILE A 304 -5.33 9.64 -6.94
N LYS A 305 -4.75 10.10 -5.85
CA LYS A 305 -3.35 9.89 -5.51
C LYS A 305 -3.22 8.72 -4.53
N LEU A 306 -2.64 7.60 -4.98
CA LEU A 306 -2.44 6.40 -4.15
C LEU A 306 -0.96 6.07 -4.02
N HIS A 307 -0.53 5.60 -2.85
CA HIS A 307 0.84 5.20 -2.57
C HIS A 307 1.06 3.72 -2.88
N ILE A 308 1.51 3.41 -4.10
CA ILE A 308 1.60 2.05 -4.61
C ILE A 308 3.04 1.77 -5.05
N ASN A 309 3.57 0.61 -4.67
CA ASN A 309 4.94 0.20 -5.03
C ASN A 309 5.99 1.23 -4.57
N GLY A 310 5.85 1.70 -3.32
CA GLY A 310 6.82 2.56 -2.63
C GLY A 310 6.82 4.05 -3.04
N CYS A 311 5.93 4.46 -3.94
CA CYS A 311 5.78 5.86 -4.37
C CYS A 311 4.31 6.26 -4.56
N TRP A 312 4.05 7.56 -4.53
CA TRP A 312 2.74 8.10 -4.90
C TRP A 312 2.55 7.99 -6.41
N ARG A 313 1.38 7.52 -6.85
CA ARG A 313 1.02 7.34 -8.26
C ARG A 313 -0.32 8.02 -8.55
N LYS A 314 -0.48 8.49 -9.78
CA LYS A 314 -1.74 9.09 -10.24
C LYS A 314 -2.68 8.03 -10.80
N VAL A 315 -3.93 8.05 -10.35
CA VAL A 315 -4.98 7.13 -10.80
C VAL A 315 -6.13 7.97 -11.35
N ILE A 316 -6.21 8.06 -12.68
CA ILE A 316 -7.33 8.72 -13.35
C ILE A 316 -8.51 7.76 -13.41
N ILE A 317 -9.71 8.22 -13.05
CA ILE A 317 -10.96 7.47 -13.18
C ILE A 317 -12.04 8.36 -13.78
N ASP A 318 -13.03 7.74 -14.42
CA ASP A 318 -14.33 8.39 -14.62
C ASP A 318 -15.26 8.21 -13.40
N ASP A 319 -16.43 8.83 -13.42
CA ASP A 319 -17.43 8.77 -12.33
C ASP A 319 -18.61 7.82 -12.60
N ARG A 320 -18.47 6.86 -13.51
CA ARG A 320 -19.50 5.82 -13.68
C ARG A 320 -19.47 4.82 -12.54
N PHE A 321 -20.59 4.58 -11.87
CA PHE A 321 -20.71 3.60 -10.78
C PHE A 321 -21.68 2.47 -11.15
N PRO A 322 -21.45 1.24 -10.66
CA PRO A 322 -22.39 0.15 -10.87
C PRO A 322 -23.62 0.35 -9.98
N ILE A 323 -24.78 0.53 -10.60
CA ILE A 323 -26.07 0.76 -9.92
C ILE A 323 -26.98 -0.45 -10.09
N GLY A 324 -27.66 -0.83 -9.01
CA GLY A 324 -28.55 -1.96 -8.95
C GLY A 324 -29.95 -1.69 -9.50
N GLU A 325 -30.76 -2.74 -9.60
CA GLU A 325 -32.14 -2.67 -10.09
C GLU A 325 -33.03 -1.72 -9.29
N HIS A 326 -32.73 -1.53 -8.00
CA HIS A 326 -33.47 -0.65 -7.11
C HIS A 326 -32.80 0.72 -6.92
N GLY A 327 -31.85 1.10 -7.78
CA GLY A 327 -31.17 2.40 -7.73
C GLY A 327 -30.12 2.53 -6.63
N GLU A 328 -29.72 1.41 -6.01
CA GLU A 328 -28.69 1.33 -4.99
C GLU A 328 -27.29 1.20 -5.59
N PHE A 329 -26.29 1.68 -4.86
CA PHE A 329 -24.90 1.44 -5.20
C PHE A 329 -24.54 -0.04 -5.01
N LEU A 330 -23.89 -0.63 -6.02
CA LEU A 330 -23.27 -1.96 -5.90
C LEU A 330 -21.80 -1.89 -5.47
N CYS A 331 -21.30 -0.67 -5.26
CA CYS A 331 -20.01 -0.37 -4.65
C CYS A 331 -20.23 0.25 -3.26
N SER A 332 -19.17 0.44 -2.47
CA SER A 332 -19.28 1.10 -1.17
C SER A 332 -19.60 2.59 -1.36
N TYR A 333 -20.36 3.17 -0.43
CA TYR A 333 -20.91 4.52 -0.57
C TYR A 333 -21.07 5.24 0.78
N SER A 334 -21.31 6.55 0.71
CA SER A 334 -21.70 7.35 1.87
C SER A 334 -23.22 7.32 2.04
N GLN A 335 -23.70 7.08 3.25
CA GLN A 335 -25.12 7.16 3.60
C GLN A 335 -25.66 8.60 3.56
N LYS A 336 -24.78 9.61 3.56
CA LYS A 336 -25.19 10.99 3.26
C LYS A 336 -25.53 11.10 1.78
N LYS A 337 -26.73 11.60 1.51
CA LYS A 337 -27.20 11.80 0.13
C LYS A 337 -26.22 12.70 -0.61
N ASN A 338 -25.99 12.36 -1.88
CA ASN A 338 -25.15 13.10 -2.82
C ASN A 338 -23.63 13.11 -2.57
N GLU A 339 -23.07 12.37 -1.60
CA GLU A 339 -21.62 12.27 -1.40
C GLU A 339 -20.99 11.14 -2.25
N LEU A 340 -19.85 11.42 -2.87
CA LEU A 340 -19.19 10.50 -3.83
C LEU A 340 -17.84 9.96 -3.39
N TRP A 341 -17.20 10.56 -2.38
CA TRP A 341 -15.80 10.27 -2.04
C TRP A 341 -15.48 8.81 -1.72
N VAL A 342 -16.38 8.10 -1.00
CA VAL A 342 -16.20 6.69 -0.68
C VAL A 342 -16.12 5.87 -1.97
N SER A 343 -17.08 6.07 -2.87
CA SER A 343 -17.20 5.34 -4.13
C SER A 343 -16.07 5.69 -5.10
N LEU A 344 -15.65 6.95 -5.14
CA LEU A 344 -14.51 7.39 -5.97
C LEU A 344 -13.19 6.74 -5.51
N LEU A 345 -12.91 6.73 -4.20
CA LEU A 345 -11.70 6.15 -3.65
C LEU A 345 -11.67 4.62 -3.82
N GLU A 346 -12.79 3.95 -3.53
CA GLU A 346 -12.91 2.50 -3.75
C GLU A 346 -12.73 2.17 -5.24
N LYS A 347 -13.38 2.91 -6.15
CA LYS A 347 -13.22 2.69 -7.59
C LYS A 347 -11.77 2.87 -8.05
N ALA A 348 -11.08 3.90 -7.58
CA ALA A 348 -9.67 4.11 -7.92
C ALA A 348 -8.78 2.97 -7.39
N TYR A 349 -9.03 2.52 -6.17
CA TYR A 349 -8.28 1.40 -5.59
C TYR A 349 -8.54 0.09 -6.33
N MET A 350 -9.81 -0.26 -6.57
CA MET A 350 -10.22 -1.43 -7.35
C MET A 350 -9.68 -1.38 -8.78
N LYS A 351 -9.57 -0.19 -9.38
CA LYS A 351 -8.94 -0.05 -10.69
C LYS A 351 -7.46 -0.45 -10.66
N VAL A 352 -6.72 -0.08 -9.63
CA VAL A 352 -5.32 -0.49 -9.45
C VAL A 352 -5.23 -2.00 -9.16
N MET A 353 -6.14 -2.53 -8.35
CA MET A 353 -6.17 -3.95 -7.96
C MET A 353 -6.78 -4.90 -9.02
N GLY A 354 -7.15 -4.37 -10.19
CA GLY A 354 -7.57 -5.16 -11.36
C GLY A 354 -9.07 -5.23 -11.59
N GLY A 355 -9.90 -4.90 -10.60
CA GLY A 355 -11.36 -4.89 -10.70
C GLY A 355 -12.04 -5.00 -9.34
N TYR A 356 -13.37 -4.95 -9.32
CA TYR A 356 -14.17 -5.25 -8.12
C TYR A 356 -14.23 -6.75 -7.79
N ASP A 357 -13.73 -7.61 -8.68
CA ASP A 357 -13.51 -9.03 -8.45
C ASP A 357 -12.22 -9.34 -7.66
N PHE A 358 -11.60 -8.31 -7.07
CA PHE A 358 -10.43 -8.44 -6.22
C PHE A 358 -10.76 -9.29 -4.97
N PRO A 359 -9.95 -10.31 -4.63
CA PRO A 359 -10.23 -11.21 -3.50
C PRO A 359 -10.15 -10.55 -2.12
N GLY A 360 -9.62 -9.33 -2.03
CA GLY A 360 -9.37 -8.61 -0.79
C GLY A 360 -7.88 -8.57 -0.42
N SER A 361 -7.56 -7.74 0.57
CA SER A 361 -6.19 -7.47 1.03
C SER A 361 -6.14 -7.48 2.56
N ASN A 362 -5.20 -6.75 3.15
CA ASN A 362 -5.21 -6.45 4.57
C ASN A 362 -5.12 -4.94 4.79
N SER A 363 -5.61 -4.49 5.95
CA SER A 363 -5.75 -3.07 6.22
C SER A 363 -4.42 -2.33 6.30
N SER A 364 -3.30 -2.99 6.60
CA SER A 364 -2.01 -2.28 6.64
C SER A 364 -1.49 -1.93 5.25
N ILE A 365 -1.73 -2.79 4.25
CA ILE A 365 -1.51 -2.49 2.83
C ILE A 365 -2.44 -1.36 2.38
N ASP A 366 -3.72 -1.45 2.71
CA ASP A 366 -4.73 -0.47 2.27
C ASP A 366 -4.49 0.92 2.85
N LEU A 367 -4.22 1.00 4.15
CA LEU A 367 -3.81 2.23 4.81
C LEU A 367 -2.51 2.77 4.24
N ASN A 368 -1.54 1.92 3.90
CA ASN A 368 -0.31 2.37 3.24
C ASN A 368 -0.64 2.97 1.87
N ALA A 369 -1.51 2.32 1.09
CA ALA A 369 -1.95 2.81 -0.22
C ALA A 369 -2.70 4.16 -0.14
N LEU A 370 -3.51 4.36 0.89
CA LEU A 370 -4.25 5.61 1.09
C LEU A 370 -3.37 6.76 1.60
N THR A 371 -2.45 6.47 2.53
CA THR A 371 -1.80 7.51 3.35
C THR A 371 -0.29 7.61 3.17
N GLY A 372 0.35 6.56 2.65
CA GLY A 372 1.80 6.40 2.67
C GLY A 372 2.39 6.10 4.06
N TRP A 373 1.55 5.88 5.08
CA TRP A 373 1.99 5.65 6.45
C TRP A 373 2.59 4.26 6.65
N ILE A 374 3.49 4.14 7.63
CA ILE A 374 4.37 2.98 7.80
C ILE A 374 3.57 1.78 8.33
N PRO A 375 3.40 0.69 7.57
CA PRO A 375 2.58 -0.45 8.00
C PRO A 375 3.33 -1.36 8.99
N GLU A 376 2.63 -1.81 10.05
CA GLU A 376 3.06 -2.80 11.03
C GLU A 376 1.92 -3.81 11.28
N MET A 377 2.26 -5.09 11.39
CA MET A 377 1.36 -6.16 11.79
C MET A 377 1.71 -6.62 13.20
N ILE A 378 0.79 -6.48 14.16
CA ILE A 378 0.98 -6.91 15.55
C ILE A 378 0.06 -8.08 15.83
N SER A 379 0.62 -9.29 15.86
CA SER A 379 -0.11 -10.53 16.17
C SER A 379 -0.64 -10.54 17.62
N LEU A 380 -1.89 -10.95 17.78
CA LEU A 380 -2.60 -11.17 19.04
C LEU A 380 -2.77 -12.66 19.39
N LYS A 381 -2.10 -13.57 18.66
CA LYS A 381 -2.16 -15.02 18.90
C LYS A 381 -1.91 -15.39 20.37
N ARG A 382 -2.54 -16.48 20.80
CA ARG A 382 -2.59 -16.96 22.20
C ARG A 382 -1.22 -17.16 22.86
N ASP A 383 -0.17 -17.40 22.08
CA ASP A 383 1.20 -17.58 22.60
C ASP A 383 1.86 -16.25 23.03
N THR A 384 1.18 -15.12 22.84
CA THR A 384 1.66 -13.79 23.23
C THR A 384 1.53 -13.63 24.75
N THR A 385 2.63 -13.27 25.43
CA THR A 385 2.61 -13.05 26.88
C THR A 385 1.75 -11.85 27.25
N GLN A 386 1.07 -11.91 28.40
CA GLN A 386 0.23 -10.80 28.89
C GLN A 386 1.00 -9.48 28.98
N SER A 387 2.24 -9.52 29.47
CA SER A 387 3.12 -8.34 29.54
C SER A 387 3.33 -7.67 28.17
N ARG A 388 3.48 -8.47 27.10
CA ARG A 388 3.60 -7.94 25.74
C ARG A 388 2.28 -7.32 25.25
N LEU A 389 1.15 -7.95 25.55
CA LEU A 389 -0.17 -7.39 25.23
C LEU A 389 -0.40 -6.05 25.95
N ASP A 390 0.01 -5.95 27.21
CA ASP A 390 -0.09 -4.69 27.96
C ASP A 390 0.78 -3.60 27.34
N GLN A 391 2.05 -3.91 27.01
CA GLN A 391 2.95 -2.98 26.31
C GLN A 391 2.39 -2.53 24.94
N VAL A 392 1.77 -3.44 24.20
CA VAL A 392 1.10 -3.13 22.94
C VAL A 392 -0.03 -2.14 23.16
N PHE A 393 -0.91 -2.39 24.14
CA PHE A 393 -2.00 -1.46 24.44
C PHE A 393 -1.47 -0.07 24.82
N GLU A 394 -0.47 0.00 25.70
CA GLU A 394 0.14 1.28 26.11
C GLU A 394 0.75 2.03 24.93
N LYS A 395 1.52 1.34 24.08
CA LYS A 395 2.10 1.91 22.86
C LYS A 395 1.00 2.47 21.95
N LEU A 396 -0.03 1.68 21.68
CA LEU A 396 -1.14 2.08 20.80
C LEU A 396 -1.95 3.23 21.40
N PHE A 397 -2.30 3.16 22.68
CA PHE A 397 -3.07 4.18 23.39
C PHE A 397 -2.35 5.54 23.32
N THR A 398 -1.07 5.59 23.70
CA THR A 398 -0.30 6.84 23.68
C THR A 398 -0.16 7.39 22.26
N ARG A 399 0.21 6.56 21.29
CA ARG A 399 0.47 7.02 19.91
C ARG A 399 -0.80 7.41 19.17
N PHE A 400 -1.91 6.72 19.42
CA PHE A 400 -3.21 7.05 18.85
C PHE A 400 -3.67 8.46 19.28
N HIS A 401 -3.56 8.80 20.57
CA HIS A 401 -3.96 10.12 21.08
C HIS A 401 -3.02 11.25 20.64
N GLN A 402 -1.75 10.93 20.35
CA GLN A 402 -0.82 11.87 19.73
C GLN A 402 -1.09 12.08 18.22
N GLY A 403 -1.99 11.30 17.62
CA GLY A 403 -2.25 11.35 16.18
C GLY A 403 -1.11 10.74 15.35
N HIS A 404 -0.38 9.78 15.92
CA HIS A 404 0.79 9.14 15.32
C HIS A 404 0.53 7.73 14.76
N CYS A 405 -0.71 7.22 14.84
CA CYS A 405 -1.07 5.97 14.20
C CYS A 405 -2.55 5.88 13.82
N LEU A 406 -2.83 5.03 12.83
CA LEU A 406 -4.14 4.54 12.44
C LEU A 406 -4.20 3.05 12.79
N ILE A 407 -5.34 2.59 13.30
CA ILE A 407 -5.47 1.23 13.84
C ILE A 407 -6.72 0.57 13.28
N THR A 408 -6.56 -0.66 12.82
CA THR A 408 -7.66 -1.57 12.50
C THR A 408 -7.41 -2.94 13.13
N LEU A 409 -8.48 -3.71 13.26
CA LEU A 409 -8.50 -5.06 13.82
C LEU A 409 -8.96 -6.04 12.75
N ALA A 410 -8.47 -7.28 12.81
CA ALA A 410 -9.02 -8.34 11.98
C ALA A 410 -9.25 -9.64 12.76
N THR A 411 -10.40 -10.25 12.48
CA THR A 411 -10.71 -11.63 12.87
C THR A 411 -10.03 -12.59 11.88
N GLY A 412 -9.72 -13.80 12.33
CA GLY A 412 -9.42 -14.90 11.41
C GLY A 412 -10.58 -15.88 11.34
N ASN A 413 -10.29 -17.09 10.88
CA ASN A 413 -11.24 -18.19 10.76
C ASN A 413 -12.03 -18.38 12.07
N MET A 414 -13.34 -18.23 11.97
CA MET A 414 -14.29 -18.34 13.08
C MET A 414 -15.46 -19.22 12.65
N GLU A 415 -15.86 -20.15 13.53
CA GLU A 415 -17.05 -20.96 13.29
C GLU A 415 -18.31 -20.10 13.29
N GLN A 416 -19.30 -20.47 12.47
CA GLN A 416 -20.54 -19.72 12.35
C GLN A 416 -21.30 -19.59 13.69
N SER A 417 -21.22 -20.61 14.54
CA SER A 417 -21.79 -20.61 15.89
C SER A 417 -21.16 -19.54 16.78
N GLU A 418 -19.83 -19.37 16.71
CA GLU A 418 -19.08 -18.36 17.45
C GLU A 418 -19.33 -16.96 16.88
N ALA A 419 -19.36 -16.81 15.56
CA ALA A 419 -19.71 -15.56 14.89
C ALA A 419 -21.11 -15.07 15.32
N LEU A 420 -22.12 -15.96 15.32
CA LEU A 420 -23.48 -15.64 15.76
C LEU A 420 -23.52 -15.25 17.25
N ARG A 421 -22.79 -15.98 18.10
CA ARG A 421 -22.72 -15.76 19.55
C ARG A 421 -22.04 -14.45 19.91
N THR A 422 -20.92 -14.14 19.26
CA THR A 422 -20.12 -12.94 19.53
C THR A 422 -20.64 -11.71 18.80
N GLY A 423 -21.35 -11.90 17.67
CA GLY A 423 -21.70 -10.83 16.75
C GLY A 423 -20.55 -10.36 15.86
N LEU A 424 -19.38 -10.99 15.96
CA LEU A 424 -18.24 -10.73 15.07
C LEU A 424 -18.40 -11.51 13.76
N VAL A 425 -17.74 -11.02 12.73
CA VAL A 425 -17.75 -11.56 11.38
C VAL A 425 -16.44 -12.31 11.17
N ASP A 426 -16.52 -13.47 10.54
CA ASP A 426 -15.37 -14.28 10.15
C ASP A 426 -14.51 -13.56 9.09
N CYS A 427 -13.17 -13.65 9.22
CA CYS A 427 -12.19 -13.11 8.27
C CYS A 427 -12.47 -11.66 7.83
N HIS A 428 -12.75 -10.77 8.79
CA HIS A 428 -13.26 -9.42 8.53
C HIS A 428 -12.44 -8.34 9.24
N ALA A 429 -12.37 -7.16 8.61
CA ALA A 429 -11.64 -6.00 9.12
C ALA A 429 -12.57 -4.99 9.79
N TYR A 430 -12.09 -4.42 10.90
CA TYR A 430 -12.80 -3.44 11.71
C TYR A 430 -11.95 -2.21 11.99
N ALA A 431 -12.55 -1.02 11.94
CA ALA A 431 -11.86 0.24 12.23
C ALA A 431 -11.87 0.53 13.74
N VAL A 432 -10.72 0.88 14.33
CA VAL A 432 -10.65 1.30 15.75
C VAL A 432 -10.79 2.82 15.82
N LEU A 433 -12.00 3.30 16.14
CA LEU A 433 -12.36 4.71 16.14
C LEU A 433 -11.91 5.49 17.38
N ASP A 434 -11.73 4.82 18.52
CA ASP A 434 -11.22 5.41 19.75
C ASP A 434 -10.61 4.35 20.70
N LEU A 435 -9.71 4.79 21.58
CA LEU A 435 -9.13 3.99 22.65
C LEU A 435 -9.36 4.74 23.97
N ARG A 436 -9.84 4.07 25.02
CA ARG A 436 -10.11 4.72 26.32
C ARG A 436 -9.58 3.90 27.49
N LYS A 437 -9.11 4.63 28.51
CA LYS A 437 -8.87 4.11 29.86
C LYS A 437 -9.85 4.79 30.80
N ALA A 438 -10.78 4.03 31.38
CA ALA A 438 -11.81 4.57 32.26
C ALA A 438 -12.13 3.57 33.38
N LEU A 439 -12.17 4.02 34.63
CA LEU A 439 -12.49 3.18 35.80
C LEU A 439 -11.71 1.85 35.84
N GLY A 440 -10.40 1.93 35.60
CA GLY A 440 -9.50 0.78 35.55
C GLY A 440 -9.67 -0.15 34.35
N LYS A 441 -10.50 0.20 33.37
CA LYS A 441 -10.79 -0.60 32.16
C LYS A 441 -10.10 -0.02 30.94
N ARG A 442 -9.75 -0.92 30.01
CA ARG A 442 -9.17 -0.61 28.70
C ARG A 442 -10.20 -0.94 27.63
N LEU A 443 -10.73 0.08 26.97
CA LEU A 443 -11.87 -0.04 26.07
C LEU A 443 -11.51 0.48 24.68
N LEU A 444 -12.07 -0.17 23.66
CA LEU A 444 -11.90 0.19 22.25
C LEU A 444 -13.27 0.47 21.65
N LEU A 445 -13.40 1.60 20.94
CA LEU A 445 -14.57 1.89 20.11
C LEU A 445 -14.27 1.39 18.71
N VAL A 446 -15.04 0.41 18.24
CA VAL A 446 -14.78 -0.34 17.01
C VAL A 446 -15.96 -0.18 16.06
N LYS A 447 -15.69 -0.01 14.76
CA LYS A 447 -16.71 0.05 13.71
C LYS A 447 -16.58 -1.11 12.74
N ASN A 448 -17.70 -1.80 12.53
CA ASN A 448 -17.91 -2.69 11.40
C ASN A 448 -18.29 -1.86 10.14
N PRO A 449 -17.50 -1.93 9.05
CA PRO A 449 -17.81 -1.22 7.79
C PRO A 449 -19.16 -1.55 7.16
N TRP A 450 -19.77 -2.69 7.50
CA TRP A 450 -21.10 -3.08 7.02
C TRP A 450 -22.24 -2.24 7.61
N THR A 451 -21.96 -1.43 8.63
CA THR A 451 -22.93 -0.61 9.38
C THR A 451 -24.08 -1.42 9.99
N HIS A 452 -23.83 -2.69 10.31
CA HIS A 452 -24.69 -3.58 11.08
C HIS A 452 -23.84 -4.71 11.66
N LEU A 453 -24.40 -5.53 12.55
CA LEU A 453 -23.71 -6.62 13.26
C LEU A 453 -22.65 -6.09 14.23
N ARG A 454 -23.11 -5.75 15.43
CA ARG A 454 -22.26 -5.37 16.58
C ARG A 454 -21.86 -6.56 17.43
N TRP A 455 -20.77 -6.35 18.17
CA TRP A 455 -20.36 -7.18 19.30
C TRP A 455 -21.49 -7.37 20.31
N LYS A 456 -21.70 -8.62 20.75
CA LYS A 456 -22.77 -9.04 21.69
C LYS A 456 -22.26 -9.40 23.09
N GLY A 457 -20.96 -9.27 23.35
CA GLY A 457 -20.37 -9.60 24.65
C GLY A 457 -20.32 -8.41 25.60
N ARG A 458 -19.28 -8.37 26.45
CA ARG A 458 -19.11 -7.31 27.46
C ARG A 458 -19.01 -5.94 26.79
N TYR A 459 -19.68 -4.94 27.36
CA TYR A 459 -19.79 -3.58 26.82
C TYR A 459 -20.51 -3.49 25.47
N SER A 460 -21.27 -4.52 25.07
CA SER A 460 -22.27 -4.39 24.01
C SER A 460 -23.41 -3.47 24.43
N GLU A 461 -24.23 -3.01 23.49
CA GLU A 461 -25.39 -2.18 23.78
C GLU A 461 -26.44 -2.88 24.67
N LYS A 462 -26.43 -4.22 24.72
CA LYS A 462 -27.35 -5.06 25.52
C LYS A 462 -26.77 -5.50 26.87
N ASP A 463 -25.53 -5.13 27.18
CA ASP A 463 -24.88 -5.52 28.43
C ASP A 463 -25.39 -4.69 29.62
N THR A 464 -26.28 -5.26 30.43
CA THR A 464 -26.82 -4.58 31.62
C THR A 464 -25.93 -4.68 32.85
N VAL A 465 -24.82 -5.43 32.79
CA VAL A 465 -23.99 -5.76 33.96
C VAL A 465 -22.75 -4.87 34.02
N ASN A 466 -22.06 -4.67 32.89
CA ASN A 466 -20.76 -3.97 32.91
C ASN A 466 -20.88 -2.46 32.65
N TRP A 467 -22.00 -1.99 32.09
CA TRP A 467 -22.28 -0.56 31.94
C TRP A 467 -22.71 0.07 33.26
N THR A 468 -21.95 1.07 33.72
CA THR A 468 -22.34 1.91 34.87
C THR A 468 -22.65 3.33 34.39
N PRO A 469 -23.52 4.09 35.08
CA PRO A 469 -23.83 5.48 34.69
C PRO A 469 -22.59 6.37 34.59
N GLU A 470 -21.62 6.16 35.49
CA GLU A 470 -20.33 6.87 35.48
C GLU A 470 -19.51 6.53 34.23
N LEU A 471 -19.41 5.25 33.86
CA LEU A 471 -18.67 4.82 32.67
C LEU A 471 -19.32 5.35 31.38
N CYS A 472 -20.64 5.28 31.28
CA CYS A 472 -21.40 5.83 30.15
C CYS A 472 -21.12 7.33 29.97
N LYS A 473 -21.11 8.09 31.07
CA LYS A 473 -20.77 9.53 31.04
C LYS A 473 -19.33 9.79 30.59
N LEU A 474 -18.36 9.00 31.06
CA LEU A 474 -16.95 9.16 30.69
C LEU A 474 -16.66 8.84 29.22
N LEU A 475 -17.44 7.94 28.62
CA LEU A 475 -17.29 7.53 27.22
C LEU A 475 -18.18 8.31 26.26
N ASP A 476 -19.03 9.21 26.76
CA ASP A 476 -20.07 9.89 25.98
C ASP A 476 -20.93 8.89 25.19
N TYR A 477 -21.40 7.84 25.88
CA TYR A 477 -22.08 6.69 25.28
C TYR A 477 -23.37 6.35 26.00
N SER A 478 -24.42 6.07 25.23
CA SER A 478 -25.74 5.68 25.70
C SER A 478 -26.13 4.31 25.12
N PRO A 479 -26.11 3.23 25.92
CA PRO A 479 -26.50 1.90 25.46
C PRO A 479 -27.94 1.84 24.94
N SER A 480 -28.86 2.61 25.54
CA SER A 480 -30.26 2.67 25.13
C SER A 480 -30.43 3.32 23.76
N ASP A 481 -29.67 4.36 23.44
CA ASP A 481 -29.73 5.00 22.12
C ASP A 481 -29.11 4.11 21.06
N ALA A 482 -27.98 3.46 21.39
CA ALA A 482 -27.36 2.48 20.52
C ALA A 482 -28.30 1.31 20.18
N GLN A 483 -29.16 0.86 21.11
CA GLN A 483 -30.15 -0.19 20.82
C GLN A 483 -31.22 0.22 19.79
N GLN A 484 -31.46 1.52 19.57
CA GLN A 484 -32.48 1.98 18.63
C GLN A 484 -32.06 1.86 17.17
N PHE A 485 -30.77 2.05 16.89
CA PHE A 485 -30.22 2.04 15.54
C PHE A 485 -28.87 1.34 15.51
N ASP A 486 -28.77 0.28 14.71
CA ASP A 486 -27.49 -0.41 14.47
C ASP A 486 -26.73 0.30 13.34
N ASP A 487 -25.58 0.87 13.69
CA ASP A 487 -24.64 1.52 12.78
C ASP A 487 -23.30 0.77 12.68
N GLY A 488 -23.23 -0.44 13.27
CA GLY A 488 -22.04 -1.28 13.34
C GLY A 488 -20.95 -0.77 14.29
N VAL A 489 -21.17 0.30 15.06
CA VAL A 489 -20.21 0.85 16.03
C VAL A 489 -20.49 0.29 17.42
N PHE A 490 -19.47 -0.20 18.13
CA PHE A 490 -19.61 -0.79 19.46
C PHE A 490 -18.36 -0.60 20.32
N TRP A 491 -18.54 -0.63 21.64
CA TRP A 491 -17.45 -0.72 22.61
C TRP A 491 -17.10 -2.19 22.91
N ILE A 492 -15.82 -2.46 23.17
CA ILE A 492 -15.32 -3.78 23.57
C ILE A 492 -14.12 -3.61 24.51
N ASP A 493 -13.95 -4.53 25.47
CA ASP A 493 -12.78 -4.56 26.36
C ASP A 493 -11.56 -5.17 25.67
N TYR A 494 -10.37 -4.68 26.06
CA TYR A 494 -9.11 -5.12 25.48
C TYR A 494 -8.86 -6.63 25.65
N GLU A 495 -9.35 -7.20 26.75
CA GLU A 495 -9.28 -8.64 27.03
C GLU A 495 -10.09 -9.44 26.01
N SER A 496 -11.28 -8.96 25.60
CA SER A 496 -12.05 -9.59 24.53
C SER A 496 -11.39 -9.37 23.17
N VAL A 497 -10.78 -8.21 22.93
CA VAL A 497 -10.02 -7.97 21.68
C VAL A 497 -8.90 -9.00 21.52
N CYS A 498 -8.07 -9.18 22.56
CA CYS A 498 -6.99 -10.18 22.54
C CYS A 498 -7.48 -11.62 22.39
N ARG A 499 -8.74 -11.91 22.74
CA ARG A 499 -9.32 -13.26 22.67
C ARG A 499 -9.88 -13.59 21.28
N TYR A 500 -10.55 -12.64 20.64
CA TYR A 500 -11.36 -12.89 19.44
C TYR A 500 -10.75 -12.34 18.15
N PHE A 501 -9.75 -11.45 18.24
CA PHE A 501 -9.05 -10.90 17.08
C PHE A 501 -7.64 -11.48 16.99
N ASN A 502 -7.17 -11.67 15.76
CA ASN A 502 -5.85 -12.27 15.51
C ASN A 502 -4.74 -11.24 15.40
N VAL A 503 -5.06 -10.00 15.03
CA VAL A 503 -4.05 -9.02 14.64
C VAL A 503 -4.56 -7.58 14.78
N PHE A 504 -3.67 -6.70 15.21
CA PHE A 504 -3.76 -5.26 14.94
C PHE A 504 -2.97 -4.95 13.67
N TYR A 505 -3.63 -4.32 12.72
CA TYR A 505 -2.96 -3.63 11.61
C TYR A 505 -2.80 -2.17 12.00
N VAL A 506 -1.55 -1.71 12.03
CA VAL A 506 -1.20 -0.35 12.47
C VAL A 506 -0.43 0.32 11.36
N ASN A 507 -0.82 1.56 11.02
CA ASN A 507 0.00 2.40 10.16
C ASN A 507 0.47 3.59 10.98
N TRP A 508 1.79 3.80 11.03
CA TRP A 508 2.42 4.87 11.80
C TRP A 508 2.66 6.11 10.95
N ASP A 509 2.37 7.28 11.51
CA ASP A 509 2.67 8.56 10.88
C ASP A 509 4.19 8.64 10.63
N PRO A 510 4.66 8.74 9.37
CA PRO A 510 6.09 8.83 9.10
C PRO A 510 6.71 10.10 9.69
N ALA A 511 5.91 11.13 10.01
CA ALA A 511 6.38 12.37 10.63
C ALA A 511 6.88 12.18 12.07
N ILE A 512 6.71 11.00 12.69
CA ILE A 512 7.37 10.68 13.97
C ILE A 512 8.90 10.60 13.83
N PHE A 513 9.42 10.49 12.61
CA PHE A 513 10.84 10.46 12.29
C PHE A 513 11.26 11.76 11.61
N SER A 514 12.40 12.28 12.01
CA SER A 514 12.99 13.50 11.45
C SER A 514 13.70 13.26 10.11
N HIS A 515 14.13 12.02 9.85
CA HIS A 515 14.86 11.66 8.64
C HIS A 515 14.24 10.45 7.96
N SER A 516 14.14 10.50 6.63
CA SER A 516 13.73 9.35 5.82
C SER A 516 14.44 9.37 4.46
N TYR A 517 14.75 8.18 3.96
CA TYR A 517 15.33 7.99 2.63
C TYR A 517 14.89 6.64 2.06
N CYS A 518 14.73 6.55 0.74
CA CYS A 518 14.36 5.32 0.06
C CYS A 518 15.18 5.08 -1.20
N ILE A 519 15.30 3.81 -1.57
CA ILE A 519 15.90 3.35 -2.82
C ILE A 519 14.93 2.37 -3.48
N HIS A 520 14.66 2.56 -4.77
CA HIS A 520 13.96 1.57 -5.60
C HIS A 520 14.97 0.62 -6.26
N ALA A 521 14.77 -0.68 -6.16
CA ALA A 521 15.74 -1.66 -6.63
C ALA A 521 15.08 -2.92 -7.19
N MET A 522 15.89 -3.68 -7.91
CA MET A 522 15.54 -4.96 -8.51
C MET A 522 16.53 -6.03 -8.04
N TRP A 523 16.02 -7.22 -7.78
CA TRP A 523 16.79 -8.44 -7.57
C TRP A 523 16.44 -9.46 -8.65
N GLU A 524 17.38 -9.71 -9.56
CA GLU A 524 17.18 -10.58 -10.71
C GLU A 524 17.07 -12.06 -10.33
N ALA A 525 16.17 -12.79 -11.00
CA ALA A 525 15.99 -14.23 -10.81
C ALA A 525 17.29 -15.03 -11.01
N GLY A 526 18.15 -14.61 -11.95
CA GLY A 526 19.39 -15.32 -12.29
C GLY A 526 20.57 -15.09 -11.33
N LYS A 527 20.45 -14.16 -10.36
CA LYS A 527 21.55 -13.83 -9.43
C LYS A 527 21.40 -14.58 -8.11
N GLY A 528 22.51 -15.12 -7.59
CA GLY A 528 22.55 -15.80 -6.30
C GLY A 528 21.85 -17.16 -6.25
N PRO A 529 21.99 -17.88 -5.12
CA PRO A 529 21.34 -19.16 -4.93
C PRO A 529 19.82 -19.00 -4.80
N VAL A 530 19.06 -20.04 -5.13
CA VAL A 530 17.60 -20.07 -4.94
C VAL A 530 17.24 -19.92 -3.45
N LYS A 531 18.07 -20.52 -2.58
CA LYS A 531 17.96 -20.40 -1.12
C LYS A 531 19.25 -19.85 -0.55
N ASP A 532 19.14 -18.88 0.34
CA ASP A 532 20.26 -18.16 0.95
C ASP A 532 20.86 -18.87 2.19
N LEU A 533 20.70 -20.19 2.30
CA LEU A 533 21.21 -21.00 3.43
C LEU A 533 22.73 -20.98 3.59
N TYR A 534 23.47 -20.94 2.47
CA TYR A 534 24.92 -21.12 2.47
C TYR A 534 25.69 -19.83 2.17
N SER A 535 25.08 -18.91 1.42
CA SER A 535 25.69 -17.65 1.03
C SER A 535 24.62 -16.59 0.78
N VAL A 536 24.89 -15.37 1.23
CA VAL A 536 24.10 -14.16 0.99
C VAL A 536 24.89 -13.13 0.17
N ALA A 537 26.06 -13.50 -0.36
CA ALA A 537 26.96 -12.60 -1.08
C ALA A 537 26.31 -11.93 -2.30
N GLU A 538 25.40 -12.65 -2.95
CA GLU A 538 24.68 -12.22 -4.16
C GLU A 538 23.31 -11.60 -3.87
N ASN A 539 22.88 -11.62 -2.59
CA ASN A 539 21.67 -10.91 -2.19
C ASN A 539 21.92 -9.40 -2.27
N PRO A 540 20.89 -8.57 -2.51
CA PRO A 540 21.04 -7.13 -2.43
C PRO A 540 21.44 -6.69 -1.02
N GLN A 541 22.53 -5.95 -0.91
CA GLN A 541 23.03 -5.46 0.37
C GLN A 541 23.17 -3.94 0.38
N TYR A 542 22.97 -3.36 1.56
CA TYR A 542 23.04 -1.92 1.77
C TYR A 542 23.83 -1.62 3.04
N SER A 543 24.72 -0.63 2.96
CA SER A 543 25.36 -0.06 4.15
C SER A 543 24.46 1.02 4.72
N LEU A 544 24.25 0.96 6.04
CA LEU A 544 23.50 1.93 6.81
C LEU A 544 24.40 2.49 7.91
N GLU A 545 24.78 3.75 7.81
CA GLU A 545 25.53 4.48 8.84
C GLU A 545 24.58 5.42 9.58
N VAL A 546 24.44 5.28 10.89
CA VAL A 546 23.53 6.06 11.74
C VAL A 546 24.35 6.89 12.71
N ASP A 547 24.12 8.20 12.75
CA ASP A 547 24.77 9.10 13.71
C ASP A 547 23.99 9.12 15.03
N ASN A 548 24.43 8.32 16.01
CA ASN A 548 23.84 8.24 17.34
C ASN A 548 24.56 9.15 18.37
N SER A 549 25.11 10.28 17.94
CA SER A 549 25.80 11.24 18.82
C SER A 549 24.89 11.92 19.85
N LYS A 550 23.58 12.00 19.58
CA LYS A 550 22.59 12.69 20.42
C LYS A 550 21.87 11.78 21.43
N GLY A 551 22.35 10.54 21.61
CA GLY A 551 21.73 9.53 22.47
C GLY A 551 20.80 8.58 21.70
N THR A 552 20.23 7.60 22.41
CA THR A 552 19.46 6.47 21.84
C THR A 552 18.48 6.90 20.73
N CYS A 553 18.64 6.35 19.53
CA CYS A 553 17.77 6.64 18.39
C CYS A 553 17.00 5.40 17.90
N ALA A 554 15.84 5.65 17.28
CA ALA A 554 15.03 4.63 16.64
C ALA A 554 15.27 4.66 15.12
N VAL A 555 15.43 3.49 14.53
CA VAL A 555 15.65 3.30 13.09
C VAL A 555 14.70 2.22 12.60
N TRP A 556 13.82 2.57 11.67
CA TRP A 556 12.84 1.65 11.10
C TRP A 556 13.16 1.43 9.63
N ILE A 557 13.25 0.16 9.23
CA ILE A 557 13.61 -0.28 7.89
C ILE A 557 12.38 -0.98 7.30
N LEU A 558 11.77 -0.35 6.31
CA LEU A 558 10.62 -0.88 5.59
C LEU A 558 11.07 -1.36 4.21
N ILE A 559 10.87 -2.65 3.93
CA ILE A 559 10.91 -3.15 2.56
C ILE A 559 9.48 -3.29 2.04
N THR A 560 9.26 -2.80 0.82
CA THR A 560 7.99 -2.88 0.09
C THR A 560 8.24 -3.57 -1.23
N ARG A 561 7.79 -4.80 -1.40
CA ARG A 561 7.78 -5.51 -2.68
C ARG A 561 6.76 -4.86 -3.61
N HIS A 562 7.13 -4.71 -4.88
CA HIS A 562 6.26 -4.12 -5.88
C HIS A 562 5.34 -5.20 -6.43
N ILE A 563 4.04 -4.98 -6.32
CA ILE A 563 3.01 -5.87 -6.84
C ILE A 563 2.50 -5.29 -8.16
N THR A 564 2.45 -6.12 -9.19
CA THR A 564 2.02 -5.73 -10.54
C THR A 564 0.85 -6.55 -11.06
N GLU A 565 0.61 -7.73 -10.49
CA GLU A 565 -0.47 -8.63 -10.89
C GLU A 565 -1.36 -8.94 -9.68
N LYS A 566 -2.68 -8.95 -9.88
CA LYS A 566 -3.65 -9.19 -8.80
C LYS A 566 -3.56 -10.60 -8.23
N GLU A 567 -3.12 -11.57 -9.04
CA GLU A 567 -2.98 -12.99 -8.65
C GLU A 567 -1.97 -13.17 -7.52
N ASP A 568 -1.04 -12.23 -7.35
CA ASP A 568 -0.07 -12.21 -6.26
C ASP A 568 -0.73 -12.13 -4.87
N PHE A 569 -1.91 -11.51 -4.78
CA PHE A 569 -2.70 -11.50 -3.53
C PHE A 569 -3.40 -12.84 -3.26
N ALA A 570 -3.66 -13.64 -4.30
CA ALA A 570 -4.35 -14.92 -4.18
C ALA A 570 -3.38 -16.10 -3.99
N ASP A 571 -2.25 -16.12 -4.70
CA ASP A 571 -1.24 -17.19 -4.69
C ASP A 571 0.17 -16.61 -4.51
N ASN A 572 0.43 -16.14 -3.29
CA ASN A 572 1.68 -15.47 -2.95
C ASN A 572 2.79 -16.48 -2.59
N LYS A 573 3.85 -16.52 -3.39
CA LYS A 573 4.96 -17.48 -3.24
C LYS A 573 6.26 -16.83 -2.78
N GLU A 574 6.31 -15.51 -2.79
CA GLU A 574 7.50 -14.70 -2.53
C GLU A 574 7.54 -14.23 -1.07
N PHE A 575 8.38 -14.88 -0.27
CA PHE A 575 8.56 -14.56 1.15
C PHE A 575 9.81 -13.71 1.36
N ILE A 576 9.66 -12.44 1.68
CA ILE A 576 10.76 -11.47 1.81
C ILE A 576 11.08 -11.12 3.27
N THR A 577 12.31 -10.66 3.51
CA THR A 577 12.73 -10.05 4.78
C THR A 577 13.94 -9.13 4.59
N VAL A 578 14.32 -8.43 5.65
CA VAL A 578 15.61 -7.74 5.76
C VAL A 578 16.36 -8.25 6.99
N ILE A 579 17.54 -8.81 6.77
CA ILE A 579 18.46 -9.25 7.82
C ILE A 579 19.38 -8.07 8.14
N VAL A 580 19.63 -7.83 9.42
CA VAL A 580 20.48 -6.73 9.89
C VAL A 580 21.72 -7.27 10.59
N TYR A 581 22.88 -6.81 10.14
CA TYR A 581 24.20 -7.13 10.70
C TYR A 581 24.87 -5.87 11.25
N LYS A 582 25.56 -5.96 12.39
CA LYS A 582 26.40 -4.87 12.92
C LYS A 582 27.82 -5.03 12.37
N SER A 583 28.09 -4.48 11.18
CA SER A 583 29.36 -4.63 10.45
C SER A 583 29.67 -3.41 9.58
N GLY A 584 28.74 -3.04 8.69
CA GLY A 584 28.96 -2.00 7.67
C GLY A 584 29.66 -2.51 6.40
N ASN A 585 30.20 -3.73 6.43
CA ASN A 585 30.86 -4.39 5.30
C ASN A 585 29.95 -5.42 4.62
N LYS A 586 30.34 -5.88 3.43
CA LYS A 586 29.59 -6.90 2.66
C LYS A 586 29.58 -8.23 3.43
N ILE A 587 28.41 -8.85 3.52
CA ILE A 587 28.19 -10.13 4.20
C ILE A 587 28.22 -11.24 3.16
N TYR A 588 29.00 -12.28 3.39
CA TYR A 588 29.09 -13.42 2.48
C TYR A 588 28.39 -14.64 3.05
N LEU A 589 28.59 -14.88 4.35
CA LEU A 589 28.01 -16.01 5.07
C LEU A 589 26.84 -15.51 5.94
N PRO A 590 25.68 -16.18 5.91
CA PRO A 590 24.50 -15.73 6.67
C PRO A 590 24.74 -15.66 8.17
N SER A 591 25.61 -16.53 8.69
CA SER A 591 25.90 -16.68 10.12
C SER A 591 27.18 -16.00 10.58
N ASP A 592 27.91 -15.33 9.68
CA ASP A 592 29.22 -14.74 9.99
C ASP A 592 29.43 -13.38 9.28
N PRO A 593 29.40 -12.26 10.03
CA PRO A 593 29.14 -12.18 11.47
C PRO A 593 27.70 -12.60 11.82
N LYS A 594 27.44 -12.94 13.09
CA LYS A 594 26.09 -13.28 13.53
C LYS A 594 25.14 -12.09 13.32
N PRO A 595 23.96 -12.27 12.68
CA PRO A 595 23.00 -11.20 12.51
C PRO A 595 22.45 -10.74 13.86
N ILE A 596 22.18 -9.44 13.99
CA ILE A 596 21.52 -8.87 15.18
C ILE A 596 20.00 -8.98 15.07
N ILE A 597 19.48 -9.01 13.85
CA ILE A 597 18.07 -9.23 13.53
C ILE A 597 17.99 -10.15 12.31
N ASP A 598 17.38 -11.32 12.47
CA ASP A 598 17.08 -12.29 11.40
C ASP A 598 15.61 -12.70 11.51
N PRO A 599 14.69 -11.95 10.85
CA PRO A 599 13.26 -12.18 10.96
C PRO A 599 12.80 -13.36 10.11
N ILE A 600 11.65 -13.93 10.51
CA ILE A 600 10.92 -14.86 9.65
C ILE A 600 10.55 -14.15 8.35
N ARG A 601 10.77 -14.83 7.22
CA ARG A 601 10.38 -14.33 5.89
C ARG A 601 8.86 -14.39 5.76
N ILE A 602 8.24 -13.30 5.33
CA ILE A 602 6.79 -13.18 5.21
C ILE A 602 6.38 -12.87 3.77
N ASN A 603 5.19 -13.32 3.39
CA ASN A 603 4.62 -13.10 2.07
C ASN A 603 3.83 -11.78 1.94
N SER A 604 3.74 -10.99 3.00
CA SER A 604 3.18 -9.63 2.91
C SER A 604 4.04 -8.75 1.99
N PRO A 605 3.44 -7.89 1.14
CA PRO A 605 4.18 -6.92 0.33
C PRO A 605 5.05 -5.98 1.16
N HIS A 606 4.66 -5.72 2.42
CA HIS A 606 5.40 -4.89 3.33
C HIS A 606 5.98 -5.70 4.49
N PHE A 607 7.27 -5.51 4.76
CA PHE A 607 7.96 -6.00 5.95
C PHE A 607 8.68 -4.85 6.66
N LEU A 608 8.41 -4.69 7.95
CA LEU A 608 8.96 -3.64 8.80
C LEU A 608 9.92 -4.24 9.84
N CYS A 609 11.18 -3.81 9.79
CA CYS A 609 12.17 -4.09 10.83
C CYS A 609 12.35 -2.84 11.70
N GLN A 610 12.26 -3.00 13.03
CA GLN A 610 12.45 -1.91 14.00
C GLN A 610 13.76 -2.15 14.78
N LEU A 611 14.70 -1.23 14.64
CA LEU A 611 15.99 -1.22 15.31
C LEU A 611 16.06 -0.05 16.32
N VAL A 612 16.64 -0.31 17.49
CA VAL A 612 16.96 0.73 18.48
C VAL A 612 18.48 0.78 18.63
N VAL A 613 19.07 1.91 18.26
CA VAL A 613 20.53 2.13 18.33
C VAL A 613 20.84 2.78 19.67
N LYS A 614 21.52 2.04 20.55
CA LYS A 614 21.87 2.50 21.91
C LYS A 614 23.30 3.01 22.01
N ASP A 615 24.20 2.44 21.22
CA ASP A 615 25.63 2.74 21.29
C ASP A 615 25.92 4.14 20.74
N PRO A 616 26.71 4.99 21.43
CA PRO A 616 26.97 6.35 21.00
C PRO A 616 27.84 6.42 19.74
N GLY A 617 27.79 7.55 19.04
CA GLY A 617 28.61 7.83 17.85
C GLY A 617 28.08 7.20 16.57
N ILE A 618 28.91 7.13 15.53
CA ILE A 618 28.52 6.59 14.22
C ILE A 618 28.47 5.07 14.28
N GLN A 619 27.28 4.51 14.14
CA GLN A 619 27.04 3.07 14.10
C GLN A 619 26.86 2.59 12.68
N LYS A 620 27.53 1.49 12.31
CA LYS A 620 27.48 0.93 10.96
C LYS A 620 26.77 -0.42 10.94
N TYR A 621 25.81 -0.54 10.04
CA TYR A 621 25.02 -1.74 9.82
C TYR A 621 25.08 -2.16 8.36
N THR A 622 24.90 -3.46 8.12
CA THR A 622 24.67 -4.01 6.79
C THR A 622 23.26 -4.59 6.75
N LEU A 623 22.46 -4.13 5.80
CA LEU A 623 21.12 -4.62 5.52
C LEU A 623 21.21 -5.60 4.35
N VAL A 624 20.71 -6.82 4.53
CA VAL A 624 20.65 -7.84 3.49
C VAL A 624 19.19 -8.12 3.19
N VAL A 625 18.77 -7.83 1.96
CA VAL A 625 17.44 -8.24 1.47
C VAL A 625 17.50 -9.74 1.22
N ALA A 626 16.56 -10.48 1.83
CA ALA A 626 16.57 -11.94 1.80
C ALA A 626 15.20 -12.49 1.42
N GLU A 627 15.20 -13.68 0.83
CA GLU A 627 14.00 -14.39 0.38
C GLU A 627 14.11 -15.88 0.74
N TYR A 628 12.99 -16.58 0.86
CA TYR A 628 12.98 -18.01 1.16
C TYR A 628 13.37 -18.86 -0.06
N GLU A 629 12.74 -18.61 -1.20
CA GLU A 629 12.92 -19.36 -2.45
C GLU A 629 12.79 -18.44 -3.67
N LYS A 630 13.91 -17.88 -4.13
CA LYS A 630 13.90 -16.97 -5.27
C LYS A 630 13.68 -17.71 -6.58
N THR A 631 12.48 -17.55 -7.13
CA THR A 631 12.09 -18.12 -8.44
C THR A 631 11.90 -17.07 -9.53
N ARG A 632 11.73 -15.80 -9.15
CA ARG A 632 11.39 -14.69 -10.06
C ARG A 632 12.23 -13.44 -9.75
N THR A 633 12.23 -12.51 -10.69
CA THR A 633 12.84 -11.19 -10.47
C THR A 633 11.92 -10.39 -9.55
N ILE A 634 12.49 -9.84 -8.48
CA ILE A 634 11.75 -9.06 -7.49
C ILE A 634 12.08 -7.59 -7.65
N TYR A 635 11.05 -6.75 -7.72
CA TYR A 635 11.18 -5.31 -7.61
C TYR A 635 10.73 -4.89 -6.22
N TYR A 636 11.47 -3.97 -5.60
CA TYR A 636 11.14 -3.51 -4.26
C TYR A 636 11.62 -2.09 -4.00
N THR A 637 11.07 -1.48 -2.95
CA THR A 637 11.53 -0.24 -2.35
C THR A 637 12.07 -0.55 -0.97
N LEU A 638 13.31 -0.14 -0.68
CA LEU A 638 13.88 -0.16 0.66
C LEU A 638 13.84 1.28 1.21
N ARG A 639 13.11 1.50 2.30
CA ARG A 639 12.97 2.80 2.93
C ARG A 639 13.40 2.75 4.39
N VAL A 640 14.23 3.70 4.81
CA VAL A 640 14.66 3.85 6.19
C VAL A 640 14.06 5.12 6.76
N TYR A 641 13.57 5.04 7.99
CA TYR A 641 13.12 6.15 8.81
C TYR A 641 13.97 6.19 10.07
N SER A 642 14.42 7.37 10.50
CA SER A 642 15.22 7.49 11.71
C SER A 642 14.95 8.80 12.46
N SER A 643 15.06 8.73 13.79
CA SER A 643 15.06 9.92 14.64
C SER A 643 16.41 10.64 14.65
N ALA A 644 17.44 10.05 14.03
CA ALA A 644 18.77 10.62 13.86
C ALA A 644 19.18 10.66 12.39
N GLU A 645 20.22 11.43 12.08
CA GLU A 645 20.76 11.48 10.72
C GLU A 645 21.40 10.14 10.35
N PHE A 646 21.24 9.73 9.09
CA PHE A 646 21.81 8.48 8.60
C PHE A 646 22.19 8.57 7.13
N LYS A 647 23.04 7.65 6.69
CA LYS A 647 23.43 7.45 5.29
C LYS A 647 23.13 6.01 4.89
N LEU A 648 22.29 5.84 3.89
CA LEU A 648 21.99 4.54 3.28
C LEU A 648 22.62 4.48 1.88
N LYS A 649 23.39 3.42 1.60
CA LYS A 649 24.03 3.22 0.29
C LYS A 649 23.92 1.77 -0.15
N LYS A 650 23.62 1.54 -1.42
CA LYS A 650 23.74 0.20 -2.03
C LYS A 650 25.22 -0.22 -2.02
N MET A 651 25.49 -1.44 -1.56
CA MET A 651 26.84 -2.00 -1.57
C MET A 651 27.28 -2.26 -3.01
N LYS A 652 28.48 -1.81 -3.34
CA LYS A 652 29.11 -2.07 -4.64
C LYS A 652 30.10 -3.22 -4.52
N ASP A 653 30.24 -3.99 -5.59
CA ASP A 653 31.30 -4.98 -5.70
C ASP A 653 32.63 -4.27 -5.96
N LEU A 654 33.62 -4.59 -5.12
CA LEU A 654 34.96 -3.99 -5.19
C LEU A 654 35.87 -4.73 -6.17
N TYR A 655 35.45 -5.90 -6.65
CA TYR A 655 36.26 -6.80 -7.45
C TYR A 655 35.95 -6.60 -8.94
N ILE A 656 36.97 -6.25 -9.71
CA ILE A 656 36.86 -5.90 -11.13
C ILE A 656 37.09 -7.14 -12.00
N VAL A 657 38.00 -8.03 -11.56
CA VAL A 657 38.39 -9.23 -12.30
C VAL A 657 37.99 -10.45 -11.50
N LYS A 658 37.37 -11.41 -12.19
CA LYS A 658 36.93 -12.70 -11.63
C LYS A 658 37.46 -13.84 -12.49
N LYS A 659 38.15 -14.80 -11.88
CA LYS A 659 38.60 -16.04 -12.52
C LYS A 659 38.13 -17.23 -11.71
N LYS A 660 37.56 -18.22 -12.40
CA LYS A 660 37.07 -19.47 -11.82
C LYS A 660 37.81 -20.64 -12.45
N VAL A 661 38.32 -21.53 -11.63
CA VAL A 661 38.95 -22.80 -12.06
C VAL A 661 38.20 -23.98 -11.49
N CYS A 662 38.17 -25.08 -12.25
CA CYS A 662 37.65 -26.36 -11.80
C CYS A 662 38.84 -27.25 -11.43
N GLY A 663 38.88 -27.71 -10.19
CA GLY A 663 39.88 -28.66 -9.70
C GLY A 663 39.22 -29.93 -9.16
N GLU A 664 40.05 -30.86 -8.72
CA GLU A 664 39.61 -32.07 -8.03
C GLU A 664 40.61 -32.46 -6.93
N TRP A 665 40.09 -33.00 -5.83
CA TRP A 665 40.87 -33.77 -4.87
C TRP A 665 40.78 -35.24 -5.29
N LYS A 666 41.91 -35.84 -5.69
CA LYS A 666 41.93 -37.22 -6.20
C LYS A 666 43.24 -37.93 -5.87
N GLY A 667 43.16 -39.16 -5.40
CA GLY A 667 44.31 -39.97 -5.00
C GLY A 667 45.22 -39.21 -4.04
N LYS A 668 46.49 -39.07 -4.41
CA LYS A 668 47.50 -38.39 -3.57
C LYS A 668 47.18 -36.92 -3.26
N THR A 669 46.38 -36.25 -4.10
CA THR A 669 46.02 -34.85 -3.91
C THR A 669 44.85 -34.63 -2.93
N ALA A 670 44.18 -35.70 -2.49
CA ALA A 670 43.18 -35.65 -1.42
C ALA A 670 43.86 -35.66 -0.03
N GLY A 671 44.71 -34.66 0.21
CA GLY A 671 45.63 -34.63 1.35
C GLY A 671 44.98 -34.28 2.70
N GLY A 672 43.79 -33.69 2.71
CA GLY A 672 43.14 -33.25 3.94
C GLY A 672 43.82 -32.02 4.57
N CYS A 673 43.35 -31.57 5.74
CA CYS A 673 43.86 -30.36 6.36
C CYS A 673 45.18 -30.58 7.12
N GLY A 674 45.91 -29.50 7.45
CA GLY A 674 47.26 -29.58 8.05
C GLY A 674 47.34 -30.08 9.50
N ASN A 675 46.29 -30.73 10.02
CA ASN A 675 46.20 -31.21 11.39
C ASN A 675 45.81 -32.71 11.48
N GLY A 676 45.91 -33.27 12.68
CA GLY A 676 45.49 -34.64 12.96
C GLY A 676 46.14 -35.68 12.02
N LEU A 677 45.31 -36.62 11.54
CA LEU A 677 45.71 -37.72 10.65
C LEU A 677 46.16 -37.27 9.25
N SER A 678 45.88 -36.01 8.87
CA SER A 678 46.14 -35.46 7.54
C SER A 678 47.47 -34.68 7.48
N ARG A 679 48.23 -34.61 8.58
CA ARG A 679 49.42 -33.75 8.70
C ARG A 679 50.54 -34.07 7.69
N GLU A 680 50.72 -35.34 7.35
CA GLU A 680 51.77 -35.77 6.41
C GLU A 680 51.34 -35.66 4.93
N THR A 681 50.03 -35.79 4.69
CA THR A 681 49.40 -35.82 3.36
C THR A 681 48.95 -34.44 2.89
N TYR A 682 48.77 -33.49 3.81
CA TYR A 682 48.35 -32.11 3.56
C TYR A 682 49.19 -31.37 2.50
N LYS A 683 50.50 -31.58 2.47
CA LYS A 683 51.41 -30.95 1.48
C LYS A 683 51.09 -31.34 0.04
N ASN A 684 50.35 -32.43 -0.16
CA ASN A 684 49.99 -32.95 -1.48
C ASN A 684 48.72 -32.29 -2.06
N ASN A 685 47.98 -31.49 -1.27
CA ASN A 685 46.78 -30.81 -1.80
C ASN A 685 47.13 -29.93 -3.01
N PRO A 686 46.19 -29.73 -3.95
CA PRO A 686 46.40 -28.86 -5.11
C PRO A 686 46.81 -27.45 -4.70
N ILE A 687 47.64 -26.79 -5.50
CA ILE A 687 48.06 -25.41 -5.25
C ILE A 687 47.83 -24.57 -6.50
N TYR A 688 47.20 -23.42 -6.31
CA TYR A 688 46.93 -22.44 -7.35
C TYR A 688 47.67 -21.14 -7.04
N GLU A 689 48.46 -20.67 -8.00
CA GLU A 689 49.22 -19.44 -7.88
C GLU A 689 48.43 -18.27 -8.48
N VAL A 690 48.27 -17.21 -7.69
CA VAL A 690 47.68 -15.93 -8.04
C VAL A 690 48.77 -14.86 -8.07
N SER A 691 48.95 -14.20 -9.21
CA SER A 691 49.91 -13.08 -9.33
C SER A 691 49.14 -11.81 -9.66
N LEU A 692 49.20 -10.82 -8.77
CA LEU A 692 48.51 -9.53 -8.94
C LEU A 692 49.31 -8.61 -9.87
N GLU A 693 48.64 -8.03 -10.88
CA GLU A 693 49.27 -7.19 -11.91
C GLU A 693 49.45 -5.73 -11.47
N ASN A 694 48.79 -5.28 -10.39
CA ASN A 694 48.74 -3.87 -10.01
C ASN A 694 49.88 -3.45 -9.06
N GLY A 695 50.47 -2.29 -9.34
CA GLY A 695 51.49 -1.63 -8.52
C GLY A 695 50.95 -0.93 -7.27
N SER A 696 49.85 -1.38 -6.65
CA SER A 696 49.36 -0.90 -5.35
C SER A 696 49.54 -1.96 -4.28
N ASP A 697 49.81 -1.56 -3.03
CA ASP A 697 49.87 -2.48 -1.89
C ASP A 697 48.55 -2.52 -1.10
N ASP A 698 47.50 -1.98 -1.70
CA ASP A 698 46.16 -1.90 -1.15
C ASP A 698 45.14 -2.59 -2.07
N ASN A 699 45.40 -3.85 -2.44
CA ASN A 699 44.47 -4.63 -3.24
C ASN A 699 43.45 -5.36 -2.34
N ALA A 700 42.24 -5.57 -2.85
CA ALA A 700 41.24 -6.44 -2.24
C ALA A 700 41.16 -7.76 -3.02
N ILE A 701 41.14 -8.88 -2.31
CA ILE A 701 40.97 -10.22 -2.89
C ILE A 701 39.81 -10.92 -2.20
N LEU A 702 38.95 -11.55 -2.98
CA LEU A 702 37.93 -12.50 -2.54
C LEU A 702 38.29 -13.86 -3.09
N VAL A 703 38.28 -14.88 -2.22
CA VAL A 703 38.44 -16.27 -2.64
C VAL A 703 37.25 -17.06 -2.14
N ASP A 704 36.51 -17.71 -3.03
CA ASP A 704 35.47 -18.67 -2.67
C ASP A 704 35.76 -20.07 -3.19
N LEU A 705 35.60 -21.06 -2.33
CA LEU A 705 35.82 -22.48 -2.61
C LEU A 705 34.49 -23.21 -2.47
N LYS A 706 34.06 -23.86 -3.55
CA LYS A 706 32.86 -24.70 -3.59
C LYS A 706 33.25 -26.15 -3.82
N GLY A 707 32.83 -27.04 -2.94
CA GLY A 707 33.02 -28.48 -3.06
C GLY A 707 31.72 -29.25 -2.82
N PRO A 708 31.78 -30.59 -2.79
CA PRO A 708 30.65 -31.44 -2.50
C PRO A 708 30.13 -31.19 -1.07
N LYS A 709 28.81 -31.14 -0.89
CA LYS A 709 28.17 -30.78 0.40
C LYS A 709 28.53 -31.72 1.56
N GLN A 710 28.90 -32.96 1.26
CA GLN A 710 29.32 -33.95 2.24
C GLN A 710 30.73 -33.70 2.80
N PHE A 711 31.54 -32.83 2.17
CA PHE A 711 32.88 -32.52 2.62
C PHE A 711 32.93 -31.14 3.27
N SER A 712 33.55 -31.06 4.44
CA SER A 712 33.93 -29.78 5.01
C SER A 712 35.20 -29.32 4.29
N VAL A 713 35.13 -28.19 3.61
CA VAL A 713 36.21 -27.65 2.77
C VAL A 713 36.83 -26.42 3.43
N GLY A 714 38.06 -26.10 3.05
CA GLY A 714 38.81 -24.94 3.51
C GLY A 714 39.98 -24.66 2.58
N PHE A 715 40.63 -23.53 2.74
CA PHE A 715 41.84 -23.20 2.00
C PHE A 715 42.73 -22.25 2.79
N GLU A 716 43.98 -22.15 2.35
CA GLU A 716 44.93 -21.18 2.85
C GLU A 716 45.57 -20.40 1.73
N ILE A 717 46.06 -19.21 2.08
CA ILE A 717 46.75 -18.29 1.20
C ILE A 717 48.10 -17.96 1.82
N THR A 718 49.17 -18.19 1.07
CA THR A 718 50.56 -17.91 1.46
C THR A 718 51.24 -17.01 0.45
N GLN A 719 52.01 -16.03 0.92
CA GLN A 719 52.79 -15.16 0.04
C GLN A 719 54.02 -15.91 -0.48
N VAL A 720 54.21 -15.92 -1.79
CA VAL A 720 55.37 -16.51 -2.48
C VAL A 720 56.42 -15.45 -2.76
N SER A 721 55.99 -14.31 -3.29
CA SER A 721 56.86 -13.17 -3.57
C SER A 721 56.13 -11.86 -3.31
N SER A 722 56.90 -10.82 -2.98
CA SER A 722 56.42 -9.45 -2.88
C SER A 722 57.24 -8.59 -3.82
N VAL A 723 56.57 -7.78 -4.65
CA VAL A 723 57.27 -6.85 -5.55
C VAL A 723 58.00 -5.75 -4.76
N ARG A 724 57.49 -5.41 -3.56
CA ARG A 724 57.97 -4.30 -2.72
C ARG A 724 58.45 -4.73 -1.34
N ASN A 725 58.79 -6.01 -1.15
CA ASN A 725 59.23 -6.58 0.13
C ASN A 725 58.26 -6.34 1.31
N LYS A 726 56.97 -6.14 1.04
CA LYS A 726 55.94 -6.00 2.07
C LYS A 726 55.44 -7.37 2.48
N HIS A 727 55.70 -7.73 3.75
CA HIS A 727 55.31 -9.02 4.30
C HIS A 727 53.79 -9.16 4.38
N PHE A 728 53.28 -10.29 3.90
CA PHE A 728 51.90 -10.71 4.03
C PHE A 728 51.88 -12.12 4.64
N GLY A 729 51.54 -12.20 5.93
CA GLY A 729 51.48 -13.48 6.64
C GLY A 729 50.42 -14.42 6.07
N LYS A 730 50.59 -15.72 6.33
CA LYS A 730 49.62 -16.77 5.97
C LYS A 730 48.20 -16.39 6.43
N ARG A 731 47.21 -16.69 5.60
CA ARG A 731 45.78 -16.52 5.89
C ARG A 731 45.04 -17.81 5.60
N GLU A 732 43.99 -18.07 6.35
CA GLU A 732 43.17 -19.27 6.22
C GLU A 732 41.71 -18.86 6.05
N SER A 733 40.92 -19.69 5.37
CA SER A 733 39.48 -19.46 5.18
C SER A 733 38.67 -19.50 6.48
N GLY A 734 39.30 -19.82 7.61
CA GLY A 734 38.66 -20.02 8.90
C GLY A 734 38.12 -21.45 9.06
N VAL A 735 36.99 -21.57 9.76
CA VAL A 735 36.36 -22.87 10.05
C VAL A 735 36.01 -23.61 8.75
N PHE A 736 36.37 -24.89 8.67
CA PHE A 736 36.00 -25.75 7.54
C PHE A 736 34.49 -25.96 7.51
N ARG A 737 33.85 -25.65 6.38
CA ARG A 737 32.38 -25.67 6.25
C ARG A 737 31.93 -26.66 5.16
N PRO A 738 30.79 -27.34 5.34
CA PRO A 738 30.23 -28.23 4.33
C PRO A 738 30.02 -27.53 2.98
N GLY A 739 30.74 -27.97 1.96
CA GLY A 739 30.59 -27.57 0.55
C GLY A 739 30.94 -26.13 0.16
N TYR A 740 31.09 -25.18 1.08
CA TYR A 740 31.37 -23.78 0.73
C TYR A 740 32.17 -23.03 1.82
N THR A 741 33.27 -22.39 1.41
CA THR A 741 33.98 -21.39 2.23
C THR A 741 34.34 -20.17 1.40
N VAL A 742 34.57 -19.05 2.10
CA VAL A 742 34.92 -17.76 1.49
C VAL A 742 35.87 -17.02 2.40
N LEU A 743 36.85 -16.33 1.81
CA LEU A 743 37.79 -15.47 2.52
C LEU A 743 37.87 -14.12 1.80
N VAL A 744 37.70 -13.06 2.58
CA VAL A 744 37.82 -11.68 2.12
C VAL A 744 39.11 -11.11 2.68
N LEU A 745 39.97 -10.60 1.82
CA LEU A 745 41.23 -9.96 2.19
C LEU A 745 41.23 -8.52 1.67
N SER A 746 41.60 -7.59 2.54
CA SER A 746 41.85 -6.19 2.20
C SER A 746 43.34 -5.86 2.41
N SER A 747 43.79 -4.79 1.76
CA SER A 747 45.18 -4.31 1.87
C SER A 747 46.23 -5.36 1.53
N VAL A 748 45.95 -6.18 0.50
CA VAL A 748 46.87 -7.21 0.00
C VAL A 748 47.96 -6.55 -0.85
N PRO A 749 49.25 -6.73 -0.50
CA PRO A 749 50.36 -6.19 -1.27
C PRO A 749 50.40 -6.69 -2.72
N ALA A 750 51.12 -5.98 -3.58
CA ALA A 750 51.44 -6.52 -4.90
C ALA A 750 52.41 -7.70 -4.77
N GLY A 751 52.11 -8.82 -5.44
CA GLY A 751 52.93 -10.01 -5.35
C GLY A 751 52.25 -11.27 -5.88
N THR A 752 52.92 -12.39 -5.63
CA THR A 752 52.44 -13.73 -5.97
C THR A 752 52.05 -14.48 -4.71
N TYR A 753 50.90 -15.17 -4.76
CA TYR A 753 50.27 -15.85 -3.64
C TYR A 753 49.84 -17.26 -4.05
N ASN A 754 50.08 -18.23 -3.18
CA ASN A 754 49.61 -19.59 -3.35
C ASN A 754 48.32 -19.82 -2.56
N ILE A 755 47.30 -20.33 -3.24
CA ILE A 755 46.03 -20.77 -2.67
C ILE A 755 46.01 -22.30 -2.68
N GLN A 756 45.88 -22.90 -1.51
CA GLN A 756 45.84 -24.36 -1.37
C GLN A 756 44.44 -24.80 -0.89
N PRO A 757 43.54 -25.21 -1.79
CA PRO A 757 42.24 -25.78 -1.43
C PRO A 757 42.35 -27.21 -0.89
N MET A 758 41.63 -27.49 0.19
CA MET A 758 41.69 -28.77 0.90
C MET A 758 40.36 -29.17 1.54
N THR A 759 40.19 -30.46 1.78
CA THR A 759 39.12 -31.03 2.62
C THR A 759 39.57 -31.12 4.07
N PHE A 760 38.65 -31.29 5.01
CA PHE A 760 39.00 -31.47 6.42
C PHE A 760 39.70 -32.82 6.63
N LEU A 761 39.14 -33.91 6.10
CA LEU A 761 39.72 -35.26 6.18
C LEU A 761 40.49 -35.60 4.91
N GLN A 762 41.58 -36.36 5.05
CA GLN A 762 42.29 -36.99 3.92
C GLN A 762 41.42 -38.05 3.22
N ASN A 763 41.77 -38.38 1.97
CA ASN A 763 41.08 -39.35 1.11
C ASN A 763 39.61 -38.98 0.75
N GLN A 764 39.20 -37.74 0.99
CA GLN A 764 37.92 -37.21 0.50
C GLN A 764 38.09 -36.77 -0.95
N GLU A 765 37.66 -37.62 -1.88
CA GLU A 765 37.79 -37.36 -3.31
C GLU A 765 36.55 -36.68 -3.89
N GLY A 766 36.75 -35.66 -4.71
CA GLY A 766 35.66 -34.97 -5.39
C GLY A 766 36.09 -33.69 -6.12
N PRO A 767 35.24 -33.17 -7.01
CA PRO A 767 35.51 -31.94 -7.73
C PRO A 767 35.33 -30.71 -6.84
N PHE A 768 36.03 -29.63 -7.14
CA PHE A 768 35.80 -28.33 -6.53
C PHE A 768 35.89 -27.20 -7.55
N PHE A 769 35.27 -26.07 -7.21
CA PHE A 769 35.43 -24.81 -7.91
C PHE A 769 36.15 -23.82 -7.00
N LEU A 770 37.27 -23.30 -7.47
CA LEU A 770 37.97 -22.20 -6.83
C LEU A 770 37.75 -20.95 -7.66
N THR A 771 37.15 -19.94 -7.05
CA THR A 771 36.95 -18.63 -7.67
C THR A 771 37.82 -17.62 -6.92
N VAL A 772 38.55 -16.81 -7.68
CA VAL A 772 39.31 -15.68 -7.16
C VAL A 772 38.75 -14.42 -7.83
N GLU A 773 38.47 -13.41 -7.02
CA GLU A 773 38.11 -12.08 -7.49
C GLU A 773 39.06 -11.07 -6.88
N ALA A 774 39.46 -10.06 -7.64
CA ALA A 774 40.38 -9.04 -7.17
C ALA A 774 39.98 -7.65 -7.66
N SER A 775 40.37 -6.63 -6.88
CA SER A 775 40.24 -5.22 -7.27
C SER A 775 41.20 -4.80 -8.40
N CYS A 776 42.04 -5.72 -8.89
CA CYS A 776 43.02 -5.50 -9.95
C CYS A 776 43.09 -6.70 -10.90
N GLY A 777 43.78 -6.50 -12.04
CA GLY A 777 44.18 -7.60 -12.92
C GLY A 777 45.07 -8.60 -12.20
N PHE A 778 44.92 -9.89 -12.54
CA PHE A 778 45.75 -10.96 -11.99
C PHE A 778 45.76 -12.19 -12.89
N THR A 779 46.83 -12.99 -12.79
CA THR A 779 46.90 -14.34 -13.38
C THR A 779 46.58 -15.40 -12.34
N LEU A 780 45.90 -16.48 -12.76
CA LEU A 780 45.60 -17.64 -11.91
C LEU A 780 46.01 -18.90 -12.66
N LYS A 781 46.94 -19.68 -12.11
CA LYS A 781 47.40 -20.94 -12.71
C LYS A 781 47.55 -22.03 -11.64
N ARG A 782 47.38 -23.28 -12.03
CA ARG A 782 47.66 -24.42 -11.16
C ARG A 782 49.16 -24.70 -11.18
N VAL A 783 49.76 -24.86 -10.00
CA VAL A 783 51.18 -25.19 -9.82
C VAL A 783 51.40 -26.56 -9.18
N GLN A 784 50.36 -27.14 -8.55
CA GLN A 784 50.33 -28.52 -8.04
C GLN A 784 48.94 -29.13 -8.17
#